data_AF-A0A978VWF9-F1
#
_entry.id   AF-A0A978VWF9-F1
#
_cell.length_a   1.000
_cell.length_b   1.000
_cell.length_c   1.000
_cell.angle_alpha   90.00
_cell.angle_beta   90.00
_cell.angle_gamma   90.00
#
_symmetry.space_group_name_H-M   'P 1'
#
loop_
_entity.id
_entity.type
_entity.pdbx_description
1 polymer ?
#
loop_
_entity_poly.entity_id
_entity_poly.type
_entity_poly.pdbx_seq_one_letter_code
_entity_poly.pdbx_strand_id
1 'polypeptide(L)'
;MMLLNILVWLQIMVLRLDVLNSGDYYAQAQPRRILVDTDMDGDDVFALLYLLKQNKTEFDLQLGRFKFNGFSKMERVSEYDGNTMNWAGITTNANGWSDAGHAVNHLYDLLFMMDRDHIPVGVGGEGPITVFLLASHTNLALFLITHPHLKKNSEHIYAMGGAVRPTCNNPNSCKAGLGEEDLGNLYSILDTYEAQYSFKTLKIVHDTWPNSDFYKQYYMWDSFMVGVALSQMRNSHGENEFVEMEYMNITVVTSNEPYGTSDGSNPLMDWSSSNTIFKIEKNGVHSGHVQLGMQDQFCLVEGGHKGKYQDGYTKEVNGTEAVEILVATKAKPNHEIGSSVGKEFYKSFSDVLNQPEKTGRFNITTQFPYYEEILYKPDMRKLKGKPVVFDMDMSVGDFVALLYMLKLPAELINLKGILISGNGWATSATVDVVYDILHMMGRDDIPVGLGNVYAVGHAHPFYPAIGHCMYSRAVPQGSGGFLDSDTLYGLARDLPRSPRRYTEDTDNPELTKRTALDVWKSSVKSLNPGAKITILTSAPLTNLAEIILSENTSAIQDIYIVGGHIRQDNEKGNLFIVPSNEYAEFNIFLDPLAAKTVFDSKLDVTLIPLHIQKQVSSFPKILNNLKLANRTPEALFVQRLLLRLWRLQQNNNRYLHVVKSSTHFLKFTTEIVMSKILKMDTFLGEILGAVILAGTHPELNEEFNYKLLKVIAKGDISEIGQLIIDENQGKK
;
A
#
# COMPACT_ATOMS: atom_id res chain seq x y z
N MET A 1 7.75 -71.31 -39.33
CA MET A 1 7.15 -70.53 -38.22
C MET A 1 8.04 -69.39 -37.74
N MET A 2 9.29 -69.60 -37.32
CA MET A 2 10.11 -68.55 -36.69
C MET A 2 10.28 -67.27 -37.53
N LEU A 3 10.57 -67.39 -38.84
CA LEU A 3 10.64 -66.27 -39.79
C LEU A 3 9.32 -65.51 -39.96
N LEU A 4 8.17 -66.20 -39.88
CA LEU A 4 6.85 -65.57 -40.00
C LEU A 4 6.53 -64.72 -38.75
N ASN A 5 6.88 -65.23 -37.56
CA ASN A 5 6.76 -64.45 -36.32
C ASN A 5 7.65 -63.20 -36.32
N ILE A 6 8.88 -63.29 -36.85
CA ILE A 6 9.79 -62.14 -36.95
C ILE A 6 9.23 -61.06 -37.90
N LEU A 7 8.67 -61.45 -39.05
CA LEU A 7 8.03 -60.52 -39.99
C LEU A 7 6.77 -59.85 -39.40
N VAL A 8 5.93 -60.61 -38.69
CA VAL A 8 4.75 -60.06 -37.99
C VAL A 8 5.17 -59.09 -36.87
N TRP A 9 6.21 -59.41 -36.10
CA TRP A 9 6.74 -58.50 -35.07
C TRP A 9 7.35 -57.22 -35.68
N LEU A 10 8.05 -57.32 -36.81
CA LEU A 10 8.56 -56.15 -37.54
C LEU A 10 7.43 -55.27 -38.08
N GLN A 11 6.36 -55.84 -38.65
CA GLN A 11 5.19 -55.05 -39.08
C GLN A 11 4.49 -54.37 -37.90
N ILE A 12 4.32 -55.05 -36.76
CA ILE A 12 3.75 -54.44 -35.55
C ILE A 12 4.65 -53.33 -35.00
N MET A 13 5.97 -53.48 -35.09
CA MET A 13 6.92 -52.48 -34.63
C MET A 13 6.99 -51.25 -35.56
N VAL A 14 6.89 -51.44 -36.89
CA VAL A 14 6.75 -50.34 -37.86
C VAL A 14 5.42 -49.61 -37.67
N LEU A 15 4.29 -50.32 -37.55
CA LEU A 15 2.99 -49.72 -37.27
C LEU A 15 2.97 -48.97 -35.91
N ARG A 16 3.71 -49.43 -34.90
CA ARG A 16 3.87 -48.68 -33.65
C ARG A 16 4.78 -47.45 -33.79
N LEU A 17 5.80 -47.51 -34.65
CA LEU A 17 6.65 -46.34 -34.95
C LEU A 17 5.88 -45.30 -35.78
N ASP A 18 5.05 -45.72 -36.73
CA ASP A 18 4.17 -44.82 -37.48
C ASP A 18 3.10 -44.21 -36.58
N VAL A 19 2.49 -44.95 -35.66
CA VAL A 19 1.53 -44.39 -34.67
C VAL A 19 2.21 -43.49 -33.61
N LEU A 20 3.51 -43.67 -33.34
CA LEU A 20 4.29 -42.78 -32.48
C LEU A 20 4.84 -41.55 -33.22
N ASN A 21 5.01 -41.61 -34.55
CA ASN A 21 5.39 -40.47 -35.40
C ASN A 21 4.17 -39.73 -36.00
N SER A 22 2.99 -40.35 -36.02
CA SER A 22 1.70 -39.72 -36.30
C SER A 22 1.01 -39.25 -35.01
N GLY A 23 1.79 -38.98 -33.96
CA GLY A 23 1.34 -38.03 -32.95
C GLY A 23 1.21 -36.69 -33.66
N ASP A 24 -0.03 -36.25 -33.89
CA ASP A 24 -0.29 -34.90 -34.40
C ASP A 24 0.56 -33.91 -33.61
N TYR A 25 1.41 -33.17 -34.31
CA TYR A 25 2.06 -31.98 -33.78
C TYR A 25 0.98 -30.88 -33.61
N TYR A 26 0.04 -31.11 -32.71
CA TYR A 26 -0.48 -30.04 -31.88
C TYR A 26 0.73 -29.50 -31.13
N ALA A 27 1.36 -28.49 -31.74
CA ALA A 27 2.14 -27.52 -31.01
C ALA A 27 1.17 -26.89 -30.01
N GLN A 28 1.08 -27.51 -28.83
CA GLN A 28 0.22 -27.07 -27.75
C GLN A 28 0.68 -25.67 -27.41
N ALA A 29 -0.12 -24.68 -27.80
CA ALA A 29 0.25 -23.28 -27.71
C ALA A 29 0.68 -23.00 -26.28
N GLN A 30 1.90 -22.48 -26.10
CA GLN A 30 2.34 -22.09 -24.77
C GLN A 30 1.36 -21.01 -24.26
N PRO A 31 0.85 -21.14 -23.03
CA PRO A 31 -0.19 -20.23 -22.55
C PRO A 31 0.33 -18.79 -22.59
N ARG A 32 -0.52 -17.87 -23.02
CA ARG A 32 -0.15 -16.45 -23.07
C ARG A 32 0.08 -15.95 -21.65
N ARG A 33 1.28 -15.42 -21.40
CA ARG A 33 1.71 -14.99 -20.08
C ARG A 33 1.31 -13.54 -19.84
N ILE A 34 0.55 -13.33 -18.77
CA ILE A 34 -0.03 -12.04 -18.43
C ILE A 34 0.63 -11.51 -17.15
N LEU A 35 1.08 -10.26 -17.20
CA LEU A 35 1.36 -9.39 -16.07
C LEU A 35 0.19 -8.40 -15.95
N VAL A 36 -0.40 -8.28 -14.76
CA VAL A 36 -1.41 -7.25 -14.47
C VAL A 36 -0.82 -6.17 -13.59
N ASP A 37 -1.04 -4.90 -13.92
CA ASP A 37 -0.70 -3.72 -13.11
C ASP A 37 -2.01 -3.01 -12.74
N THR A 38 -2.38 -3.02 -11.45
CA THR A 38 -3.73 -2.70 -10.94
C THR A 38 -3.68 -1.73 -9.77
N ASP A 39 -4.61 -0.78 -9.66
CA ASP A 39 -4.73 0.07 -8.47
C ASP A 39 -5.88 -0.34 -7.54
N MET A 40 -6.20 -1.63 -7.56
CA MET A 40 -6.98 -2.42 -6.61
C MET A 40 -8.19 -1.72 -5.99
N ASP A 41 -9.16 -1.43 -6.84
CA ASP A 41 -10.52 -1.07 -6.43
C ASP A 41 -11.54 -2.22 -6.61
N GLY A 42 -12.83 -1.88 -6.76
CA GLY A 42 -13.89 -2.86 -6.98
C GLY A 42 -13.82 -3.57 -8.33
N ASP A 43 -13.62 -2.84 -9.44
CA ASP A 43 -13.65 -3.45 -10.77
C ASP A 43 -12.32 -4.01 -11.25
N ASP A 44 -11.21 -3.62 -10.62
CA ASP A 44 -9.96 -4.39 -10.61
C ASP A 44 -10.16 -5.81 -10.06
N VAL A 45 -10.81 -5.96 -8.90
CA VAL A 45 -11.06 -7.27 -8.28
C VAL A 45 -11.93 -8.12 -9.19
N PHE A 46 -12.95 -7.53 -9.79
CA PHE A 46 -13.80 -8.21 -10.78
C PHE A 46 -13.00 -8.62 -12.03
N ALA A 47 -12.06 -7.77 -12.50
CA ALA A 47 -11.20 -8.06 -13.64
C ALA A 47 -10.28 -9.26 -13.37
N LEU A 48 -9.69 -9.29 -12.17
CA LEU A 48 -8.85 -10.38 -11.71
C LEU A 48 -9.62 -11.67 -11.53
N LEU A 49 -10.82 -11.66 -10.93
CA LEU A 49 -11.66 -12.84 -10.82
C LEU A 49 -12.06 -13.38 -12.20
N TYR A 50 -12.49 -12.51 -13.12
CA TYR A 50 -12.80 -12.89 -14.50
C TYR A 50 -11.58 -13.49 -15.24
N LEU A 51 -10.38 -12.94 -15.02
CA LEU A 51 -9.13 -13.46 -15.58
C LEU A 51 -8.75 -14.83 -14.98
N LEU A 52 -8.88 -14.99 -13.66
CA LEU A 52 -8.55 -16.23 -12.94
C LEU A 52 -9.47 -17.40 -13.30
N LYS A 53 -10.70 -17.11 -13.77
CA LYS A 53 -11.66 -18.07 -14.30
C LYS A 53 -11.37 -18.53 -15.73
N GLN A 54 -10.52 -17.83 -16.49
CA GLN A 54 -10.18 -18.22 -17.87
C GLN A 54 -9.44 -19.57 -17.95
N ASN A 55 -9.31 -20.12 -19.15
CA ASN A 55 -8.65 -21.41 -19.34
C ASN A 55 -7.13 -21.31 -19.12
N LYS A 56 -6.61 -22.06 -18.13
CA LYS A 56 -5.17 -22.08 -17.78
C LYS A 56 -4.27 -22.59 -18.91
N THR A 57 -4.81 -23.34 -19.88
CA THR A 57 -4.03 -23.78 -21.06
C THR A 57 -3.94 -22.70 -22.15
N GLU A 58 -4.63 -21.58 -21.97
CA GLU A 58 -4.78 -20.50 -22.94
C GLU A 58 -4.14 -19.20 -22.39
N PHE A 59 -4.45 -18.89 -21.13
CA PHE A 59 -3.97 -17.73 -20.40
C PHE A 59 -3.41 -18.15 -19.04
N ASP A 60 -2.18 -17.72 -18.71
CA ASP A 60 -1.57 -18.05 -17.43
C ASP A 60 -0.85 -16.85 -16.80
N LEU A 61 -1.24 -16.53 -15.57
CA LEU A 61 -0.57 -15.59 -14.68
C LEU A 61 0.62 -16.30 -14.04
N GLN A 62 1.84 -15.99 -14.49
CA GLN A 62 3.03 -16.76 -14.15
C GLN A 62 4.09 -16.01 -13.35
N LEU A 63 4.83 -16.80 -12.57
CA LEU A 63 6.21 -16.53 -12.17
C LEU A 63 7.18 -16.70 -13.35
N GLY A 64 8.40 -16.26 -13.15
CA GLY A 64 9.56 -16.80 -13.87
C GLY A 64 10.80 -16.52 -13.04
N ARG A 65 11.96 -16.42 -13.69
CA ARG A 65 13.21 -15.92 -13.09
C ARG A 65 14.13 -15.45 -14.20
N PHE A 66 14.62 -14.21 -14.20
CA PHE A 66 15.71 -13.88 -15.14
C PHE A 66 16.98 -14.62 -14.74
N LYS A 67 17.54 -15.43 -15.65
CA LYS A 67 18.87 -16.02 -15.54
C LYS A 67 19.83 -15.34 -16.50
N PHE A 68 20.78 -14.58 -15.98
CA PHE A 68 21.99 -14.29 -16.73
C PHE A 68 22.83 -15.57 -16.84
N ASN A 69 23.33 -15.87 -18.03
CA ASN A 69 24.11 -17.08 -18.30
C ASN A 69 25.47 -17.03 -17.55
N GLY A 70 25.52 -17.63 -16.36
CA GLY A 70 26.74 -17.74 -15.57
C GLY A 70 26.55 -18.55 -14.28
N PHE A 71 26.90 -19.84 -14.34
CA PHE A 71 26.94 -20.80 -13.22
C PHE A 71 25.62 -21.26 -12.59
N SER A 72 25.63 -22.53 -12.21
CA SER A 72 24.47 -23.29 -11.75
C SER A 72 24.49 -23.51 -10.24
N LYS A 73 23.48 -23.00 -9.53
CA LYS A 73 22.89 -23.73 -8.40
C LYS A 73 21.42 -23.37 -8.22
N MET A 74 20.66 -24.30 -7.68
CA MET A 74 19.20 -24.24 -7.59
C MET A 74 18.81 -24.18 -6.11
N GLU A 75 18.59 -22.98 -5.59
CA GLU A 75 18.02 -22.77 -4.25
C GLU A 75 16.72 -21.94 -4.34
N ARG A 76 15.90 -22.04 -3.29
CA ARG A 76 14.64 -21.28 -3.14
C ARG A 76 14.99 -19.89 -2.62
N VAL A 77 15.20 -18.98 -3.57
CA VAL A 77 15.80 -17.67 -3.34
C VAL A 77 14.74 -16.58 -3.37
N SER A 78 14.61 -15.88 -2.24
CA SER A 78 13.98 -14.56 -2.10
C SER A 78 15.07 -13.53 -1.86
N GLU A 79 16.03 -13.44 -2.78
CA GLU A 79 17.18 -12.53 -2.72
C GLU A 79 17.18 -11.61 -3.93
N TYR A 80 17.59 -10.37 -3.68
CA TYR A 80 17.94 -9.39 -4.70
C TYR A 80 19.46 -9.39 -4.84
N ASP A 81 20.01 -10.39 -5.54
CA ASP A 81 21.32 -10.24 -6.18
C ASP A 81 21.17 -9.12 -7.22
N GLY A 82 22.07 -8.13 -7.18
CA GLY A 82 22.03 -6.95 -8.06
C GLY A 82 22.17 -7.24 -9.56
N ASN A 83 22.26 -8.51 -9.96
CA ASN A 83 22.24 -8.95 -11.37
C ASN A 83 20.93 -9.63 -11.81
N THR A 84 19.93 -9.86 -10.95
CA THR A 84 18.68 -10.52 -11.34
C THR A 84 17.43 -9.79 -10.83
N MET A 85 16.70 -9.18 -11.76
CA MET A 85 15.38 -8.59 -11.50
C MET A 85 14.28 -9.55 -11.97
N ASN A 86 13.22 -9.64 -11.19
CA ASN A 86 12.08 -10.54 -11.38
C ASN A 86 10.80 -9.68 -11.60
N TRP A 87 9.74 -10.16 -12.30
CA TRP A 87 8.44 -9.50 -12.66
C TRP A 87 7.13 -10.26 -12.32
N ALA A 88 6.28 -9.82 -11.39
CA ALA A 88 5.20 -10.69 -10.85
C ALA A 88 4.13 -11.10 -11.88
N GLY A 89 3.22 -12.00 -11.48
CA GLY A 89 1.95 -12.12 -12.20
C GLY A 89 1.05 -10.89 -12.00
N ILE A 90 1.14 -10.26 -10.82
CA ILE A 90 0.39 -9.03 -10.48
C ILE A 90 1.32 -8.01 -9.80
N THR A 91 1.34 -6.78 -10.31
CA THR A 91 1.84 -5.58 -9.63
C THR A 91 0.67 -4.70 -9.26
N THR A 92 0.83 -3.86 -8.23
CA THR A 92 -0.20 -2.89 -7.88
C THR A 92 0.36 -1.49 -7.65
N ASN A 93 -0.47 -0.48 -7.78
CA ASN A 93 -0.15 0.93 -7.66
C ASN A 93 -1.06 1.55 -6.59
N ALA A 94 -0.51 2.28 -5.62
CA ALA A 94 -1.33 2.97 -4.62
C ALA A 94 -1.81 4.31 -5.19
N ASN A 95 -3.10 4.61 -5.06
CA ASN A 95 -3.70 5.84 -5.59
C ASN A 95 -4.60 6.53 -4.54
N GLY A 96 -5.52 7.40 -4.95
CA GLY A 96 -6.47 8.06 -4.03
C GLY A 96 -7.66 7.19 -3.57
N TRP A 97 -7.82 6.01 -4.16
CA TRP A 97 -8.90 5.06 -3.93
C TRP A 97 -8.43 3.81 -3.17
N SER A 98 -7.19 3.37 -3.38
CA SER A 98 -6.60 2.19 -2.75
C SER A 98 -5.34 2.46 -1.94
N ASP A 99 -5.33 1.89 -0.74
CA ASP A 99 -4.11 1.72 0.03
C ASP A 99 -3.37 0.46 -0.45
N ALA A 100 -2.22 0.66 -1.08
CA ALA A 100 -0.99 -0.09 -0.84
C ALA A 100 -1.11 -1.48 -0.17
N GLY A 101 -1.29 -1.52 1.15
CA GLY A 101 -1.29 -2.74 1.95
C GLY A 101 -2.62 -3.47 1.98
N HIS A 102 -3.73 -2.75 1.90
CA HIS A 102 -5.03 -3.37 1.61
C HIS A 102 -5.00 -4.04 0.24
N ALA A 103 -4.54 -3.35 -0.80
CA ALA A 103 -4.42 -3.88 -2.15
C ALA A 103 -3.70 -5.24 -2.19
N VAL A 104 -2.52 -5.34 -1.57
CA VAL A 104 -1.73 -6.59 -1.60
C VAL A 104 -2.24 -7.69 -0.66
N ASN A 105 -2.69 -7.37 0.55
CA ASN A 105 -3.30 -8.39 1.40
C ASN A 105 -4.58 -8.95 0.76
N HIS A 106 -5.42 -8.07 0.18
CA HIS A 106 -6.63 -8.48 -0.52
C HIS A 106 -6.32 -9.32 -1.77
N LEU A 107 -5.31 -8.93 -2.57
CA LEU A 107 -4.80 -9.74 -3.68
C LEU A 107 -4.37 -11.13 -3.23
N TYR A 108 -3.61 -11.24 -2.14
CA TYR A 108 -3.17 -12.54 -1.62
C TYR A 108 -4.34 -13.39 -1.11
N ASP A 109 -5.35 -12.80 -0.46
CA ASP A 109 -6.54 -13.52 -0.01
C ASP A 109 -7.40 -13.99 -1.19
N LEU A 110 -7.58 -13.18 -2.25
CA LEU A 110 -8.24 -13.57 -3.50
C LEU A 110 -7.47 -14.68 -4.25
N LEU A 111 -6.14 -14.58 -4.32
CA LEU A 111 -5.29 -15.61 -4.90
C LEU A 111 -5.36 -16.91 -4.08
N PHE A 112 -5.39 -16.83 -2.75
CA PHE A 112 -5.57 -17.98 -1.87
C PHE A 112 -6.97 -18.59 -2.01
N MET A 113 -8.02 -17.78 -2.20
CA MET A 113 -9.36 -18.25 -2.54
C MET A 113 -9.35 -19.06 -3.84
N MET A 114 -8.68 -18.57 -4.89
CA MET A 114 -8.70 -19.18 -6.24
C MET A 114 -7.69 -20.33 -6.48
N ASP A 115 -7.03 -20.86 -5.44
CA ASP A 115 -5.94 -21.86 -5.57
C ASP A 115 -4.71 -21.35 -6.36
N ARG A 116 -4.41 -20.06 -6.22
CA ARG A 116 -3.37 -19.33 -6.94
C ARG A 116 -2.40 -18.55 -6.05
N ASP A 117 -2.29 -18.88 -4.76
CA ASP A 117 -1.33 -18.26 -3.81
C ASP A 117 0.16 -18.48 -4.18
N HIS A 118 0.45 -19.29 -5.21
CA HIS A 118 1.75 -19.37 -5.86
C HIS A 118 2.07 -18.17 -6.79
N ILE A 119 1.06 -17.37 -7.19
CA ILE A 119 1.27 -16.13 -7.94
C ILE A 119 1.85 -15.09 -6.97
N PRO A 120 3.05 -14.55 -7.22
CA PRO A 120 3.58 -13.46 -6.44
C PRO A 120 2.84 -12.17 -6.79
N VAL A 121 2.57 -11.37 -5.76
CA VAL A 121 2.20 -9.97 -5.88
C VAL A 121 3.50 -9.18 -5.68
N GLY A 122 4.08 -8.67 -6.78
CA GLY A 122 5.46 -8.19 -6.87
C GLY A 122 6.53 -9.25 -7.28
N VAL A 123 7.17 -9.06 -8.44
CA VAL A 123 8.52 -9.57 -8.85
C VAL A 123 9.03 -11.00 -8.45
N GLY A 124 8.97 -12.15 -9.20
CA GLY A 124 8.44 -12.56 -10.52
C GLY A 124 9.38 -13.07 -11.69
N GLY A 125 9.11 -12.90 -13.03
CA GLY A 125 9.66 -13.69 -14.18
C GLY A 125 10.38 -13.16 -15.47
N GLU A 126 10.49 -14.02 -16.52
CA GLU A 126 11.44 -14.03 -17.70
C GLU A 126 10.83 -14.38 -19.10
N GLY A 127 11.22 -13.67 -20.18
CA GLY A 127 10.80 -13.89 -21.58
C GLY A 127 9.69 -12.94 -22.07
N PRO A 128 9.05 -13.15 -23.25
CA PRO A 128 7.95 -12.29 -23.74
C PRO A 128 6.71 -12.37 -22.83
N ILE A 129 6.16 -11.21 -22.47
CA ILE A 129 5.03 -11.04 -21.53
C ILE A 129 4.01 -10.06 -22.13
N THR A 130 2.73 -10.38 -22.05
CA THR A 130 1.63 -9.42 -22.29
C THR A 130 1.34 -8.66 -20.99
N VAL A 131 1.23 -7.33 -21.07
CA VAL A 131 0.94 -6.48 -19.90
C VAL A 131 -0.49 -5.96 -19.99
N PHE A 132 -1.25 -6.09 -18.90
CA PHE A 132 -2.55 -5.44 -18.70
C PHE A 132 -2.34 -4.29 -17.71
N LEU A 133 -2.56 -3.05 -18.14
CA LEU A 133 -2.54 -1.86 -17.31
C LEU A 133 -3.99 -1.46 -16.99
N LEU A 134 -4.44 -1.84 -15.80
CA LEU A 134 -5.68 -1.37 -15.19
C LEU A 134 -5.41 -0.03 -14.48
N ALA A 135 -4.25 0.04 -13.80
CA ALA A 135 -3.79 1.22 -13.07
C ALA A 135 -3.24 2.37 -13.92
N SER A 136 -2.99 3.50 -13.25
CA SER A 136 -2.09 4.55 -13.77
C SER A 136 -0.76 3.96 -14.26
N HIS A 137 -0.32 4.35 -15.46
CA HIS A 137 0.84 3.77 -16.15
C HIS A 137 2.21 4.03 -15.48
N THR A 138 2.23 4.56 -14.26
CA THR A 138 3.42 5.05 -13.54
C THR A 138 4.44 3.93 -13.30
N ASN A 139 4.00 2.76 -12.84
CA ASN A 139 4.87 1.60 -12.59
C ASN A 139 5.59 1.14 -13.87
N LEU A 140 4.84 0.93 -14.96
CA LEU A 140 5.42 0.52 -16.24
C LEU A 140 6.33 1.63 -16.84
N ALA A 141 5.95 2.90 -16.72
CA ALA A 141 6.76 4.01 -17.21
C ALA A 141 8.11 4.09 -16.48
N LEU A 142 8.11 4.05 -15.14
CA LEU A 142 9.33 4.01 -14.32
C LEU A 142 10.17 2.77 -14.63
N PHE A 143 9.54 1.62 -14.82
CA PHE A 143 10.24 0.40 -15.23
C PHE A 143 10.95 0.57 -16.59
N LEU A 144 10.25 1.08 -17.61
CA LEU A 144 10.81 1.23 -18.96
C LEU A 144 11.92 2.31 -19.02
N ILE A 145 11.82 3.35 -18.19
CA ILE A 145 12.86 4.38 -18.02
C ILE A 145 14.11 3.79 -17.36
N THR A 146 13.94 2.99 -16.30
CA THR A 146 15.06 2.41 -15.54
C THR A 146 15.70 1.21 -16.24
N HIS A 147 14.93 0.44 -17.01
CA HIS A 147 15.39 -0.79 -17.68
C HIS A 147 15.01 -0.83 -19.18
N PRO A 148 15.43 0.15 -20.00
CA PRO A 148 14.99 0.28 -21.40
C PRO A 148 15.34 -0.94 -22.27
N HIS A 149 16.40 -1.67 -21.92
CA HIS A 149 16.82 -2.90 -22.58
C HIS A 149 15.83 -4.08 -22.42
N LEU A 150 14.90 -3.99 -21.46
CA LEU A 150 13.86 -5.00 -21.21
C LEU A 150 12.55 -4.73 -21.98
N LYS A 151 12.40 -3.56 -22.64
CA LYS A 151 11.22 -3.26 -23.49
C LYS A 151 10.94 -4.34 -24.54
N LYS A 152 11.99 -4.97 -25.08
CA LYS A 152 11.92 -6.08 -26.05
C LYS A 152 11.25 -7.36 -25.51
N ASN A 153 11.00 -7.43 -24.21
CA ASN A 153 10.33 -8.56 -23.55
C ASN A 153 8.82 -8.30 -23.35
N SER A 154 8.30 -7.13 -23.74
CA SER A 154 6.86 -6.89 -23.82
C SER A 154 6.35 -7.34 -25.18
N GLU A 155 5.42 -8.30 -25.20
CA GLU A 155 4.76 -8.79 -26.41
C GLU A 155 3.64 -7.84 -26.86
N HIS A 156 2.79 -7.45 -25.91
CA HIS A 156 1.71 -6.49 -26.10
C HIS A 156 1.44 -5.74 -24.79
N ILE A 157 0.86 -4.56 -24.87
CA ILE A 157 0.37 -3.79 -23.73
C ILE A 157 -1.10 -3.45 -24.02
N TYR A 158 -2.00 -4.01 -23.22
CA TYR A 158 -3.39 -3.58 -23.15
C TYR A 158 -3.51 -2.59 -21.99
N ALA A 159 -4.14 -1.45 -22.23
CA ALA A 159 -4.22 -0.36 -21.27
C ALA A 159 -5.64 0.22 -21.22
N MET A 160 -6.10 0.56 -20.02
CA MET A 160 -7.34 1.30 -19.78
C MET A 160 -7.04 2.80 -19.64
N GLY A 161 -8.04 3.65 -19.90
CA GLY A 161 -7.95 5.10 -19.71
C GLY A 161 -7.56 5.93 -20.93
N GLY A 162 -7.58 7.26 -20.75
CA GLY A 162 -7.47 8.26 -21.81
C GLY A 162 -8.83 8.65 -22.43
N ALA A 163 -8.93 9.89 -22.91
CA ALA A 163 -10.19 10.49 -23.37
C ALA A 163 -10.12 10.93 -24.84
N VAL A 164 -10.12 9.97 -25.76
CA VAL A 164 -10.08 10.21 -27.21
C VAL A 164 -11.50 10.45 -27.74
N ARG A 165 -11.69 11.50 -28.56
CA ARG A 165 -12.98 11.89 -29.17
C ARG A 165 -14.16 11.93 -28.15
N PRO A 166 -14.09 12.69 -27.03
CA PRO A 166 -15.04 12.62 -25.91
C PRO A 166 -16.50 13.04 -26.23
N THR A 167 -16.77 13.55 -27.43
CA THR A 167 -18.11 13.95 -27.87
C THR A 167 -18.93 12.76 -28.35
N CYS A 168 -19.50 12.00 -27.41
CA CYS A 168 -20.51 11.00 -27.72
C CYS A 168 -21.87 11.63 -28.02
N ASN A 169 -22.22 11.69 -29.32
CA ASN A 169 -23.50 12.26 -29.80
C ASN A 169 -24.76 11.55 -29.26
N ASN A 170 -24.64 10.33 -28.73
CA ASN A 170 -25.69 9.64 -27.99
C ASN A 170 -25.10 9.03 -26.69
N PRO A 171 -25.42 9.59 -25.50
CA PRO A 171 -24.91 9.12 -24.22
C PRO A 171 -25.21 7.66 -23.92
N ASN A 172 -26.33 7.12 -24.42
CA ASN A 172 -26.74 5.74 -24.12
C ASN A 172 -26.00 4.70 -24.98
N SER A 173 -25.46 5.10 -26.14
CA SER A 173 -24.68 4.18 -27.00
C SER A 173 -23.24 3.97 -26.50
N CYS A 174 -22.63 5.01 -25.93
CA CYS A 174 -21.26 5.00 -25.43
C CYS A 174 -21.11 4.52 -23.98
N LYS A 175 -22.20 4.45 -23.21
CA LYS A 175 -22.14 3.91 -21.85
C LYS A 175 -21.85 2.41 -21.89
N ALA A 176 -20.74 2.04 -21.26
CA ALA A 176 -20.45 0.68 -20.80
C ALA A 176 -20.85 0.50 -19.32
N GLY A 177 -21.69 1.37 -18.76
CA GLY A 177 -22.13 1.28 -17.35
C GLY A 177 -23.11 0.13 -17.13
N LEU A 178 -23.17 -0.36 -15.89
CA LEU A 178 -24.15 -1.36 -15.46
C LEU A 178 -25.57 -0.78 -15.53
N GLY A 179 -26.50 -1.50 -16.15
CA GLY A 179 -27.92 -1.26 -16.03
C GLY A 179 -28.49 -1.80 -14.72
N GLU A 180 -29.67 -1.30 -14.34
CA GLU A 180 -30.40 -1.75 -13.13
C GLU A 180 -30.69 -3.26 -13.15
N GLU A 181 -30.93 -3.82 -14.33
CA GLU A 181 -31.21 -5.24 -14.53
C GLU A 181 -29.93 -6.11 -14.63
N ASP A 182 -28.75 -5.55 -14.90
CA ASP A 182 -27.48 -6.30 -14.93
C ASP A 182 -27.13 -6.82 -13.53
N LEU A 183 -27.31 -5.98 -12.51
CA LEU A 183 -27.08 -6.33 -11.09
C LEU A 183 -28.10 -7.36 -10.58
N GLY A 184 -29.32 -7.31 -11.11
CA GLY A 184 -30.40 -8.28 -10.85
C GLY A 184 -30.17 -9.67 -11.49
N ASN A 185 -29.38 -9.76 -12.55
CA ASN A 185 -29.01 -11.05 -13.14
C ASN A 185 -27.83 -11.70 -12.42
N LEU A 186 -26.83 -10.91 -11.97
CA LEU A 186 -25.80 -11.36 -11.03
C LEU A 186 -26.38 -11.93 -9.72
N TYR A 187 -27.59 -11.52 -9.34
CA TYR A 187 -28.33 -12.07 -8.20
C TYR A 187 -29.00 -13.42 -8.45
N SER A 188 -29.27 -13.78 -9.71
CA SER A 188 -30.13 -14.93 -10.07
C SER A 188 -29.41 -16.28 -10.11
N ILE A 189 -28.07 -16.26 -10.27
CA ILE A 189 -27.19 -17.44 -10.22
C ILE A 189 -25.96 -17.03 -9.43
N LEU A 190 -25.70 -17.73 -8.32
CA LEU A 190 -24.60 -17.47 -7.38
C LEU A 190 -23.94 -18.78 -6.94
N ASP A 191 -23.61 -19.64 -7.91
CA ASP A 191 -23.20 -21.02 -7.68
C ASP A 191 -21.72 -21.14 -7.24
N THR A 192 -20.93 -20.07 -7.37
CA THR A 192 -19.49 -20.02 -7.05
C THR A 192 -19.18 -18.97 -5.97
N TYR A 193 -18.09 -19.16 -5.22
CA TYR A 193 -17.71 -18.22 -4.16
C TYR A 193 -17.28 -16.86 -4.71
N GLU A 194 -16.62 -16.84 -5.87
CA GLU A 194 -16.21 -15.63 -6.57
C GLU A 194 -17.39 -14.84 -7.18
N ALA A 195 -18.46 -15.52 -7.64
CA ALA A 195 -19.71 -14.85 -8.02
C ALA A 195 -20.42 -14.26 -6.80
N GLN A 196 -20.53 -15.03 -5.70
CA GLN A 196 -21.08 -14.56 -4.43
C GLN A 196 -20.32 -13.36 -3.85
N TYR A 197 -18.99 -13.38 -3.93
CA TYR A 197 -18.14 -12.27 -3.53
C TYR A 197 -18.42 -11.04 -4.41
N SER A 198 -18.34 -11.19 -5.73
CA SER A 198 -18.52 -10.09 -6.68
C SER A 198 -19.88 -9.41 -6.53
N PHE A 199 -20.95 -10.20 -6.39
CA PHE A 199 -22.30 -9.69 -6.13
C PHE A 199 -22.40 -8.97 -4.77
N LYS A 200 -21.83 -9.51 -3.69
CA LYS A 200 -21.85 -8.85 -2.38
C LYS A 200 -21.12 -7.51 -2.41
N THR A 201 -19.96 -7.43 -3.06
CA THR A 201 -19.22 -6.18 -3.23
C THR A 201 -20.03 -5.16 -4.03
N LEU A 202 -20.57 -5.53 -5.19
CA LEU A 202 -21.44 -4.66 -5.99
C LEU A 202 -22.67 -4.18 -5.21
N LYS A 203 -23.30 -5.07 -4.42
CA LYS A 203 -24.43 -4.72 -3.56
C LYS A 203 -24.06 -3.72 -2.48
N ILE A 204 -22.92 -3.91 -1.78
CA ILE A 204 -22.47 -2.96 -0.75
C ILE A 204 -22.21 -1.58 -1.36
N VAL A 205 -21.54 -1.52 -2.52
CA VAL A 205 -21.26 -0.25 -3.22
C VAL A 205 -22.56 0.41 -3.71
N HIS A 206 -23.52 -0.36 -4.21
CA HIS A 206 -24.86 0.14 -4.58
C HIS A 206 -25.63 0.68 -3.36
N ASP A 207 -25.74 -0.11 -2.30
CA ASP A 207 -26.55 0.20 -1.11
C ASP A 207 -25.94 1.37 -0.29
N THR A 208 -24.65 1.66 -0.45
CA THR A 208 -23.95 2.82 0.14
C THR A 208 -23.78 4.00 -0.82
N TRP A 209 -24.22 3.93 -2.07
CA TRP A 209 -24.06 5.03 -3.03
C TRP A 209 -24.91 6.24 -2.62
N PRO A 210 -24.37 7.49 -2.60
CA PRO A 210 -25.09 8.64 -2.03
C PRO A 210 -26.43 9.01 -2.69
N ASN A 211 -26.67 8.55 -3.93
CA ASN A 211 -27.84 8.85 -4.76
C ASN A 211 -28.23 7.63 -5.60
N SER A 212 -29.47 7.59 -6.12
CA SER A 212 -29.95 6.54 -7.05
C SER A 212 -29.31 6.56 -8.46
N ASP A 213 -28.21 7.29 -8.64
CA ASP A 213 -27.46 7.41 -9.89
C ASP A 213 -26.32 6.40 -10.04
N PHE A 214 -26.21 5.39 -9.15
CA PHE A 214 -25.19 4.32 -9.21
C PHE A 214 -25.00 3.77 -10.64
N TYR A 215 -26.09 3.32 -11.29
CA TYR A 215 -26.10 2.77 -12.66
C TYR A 215 -25.68 3.76 -13.78
N LYS A 216 -25.50 5.05 -13.44
CA LYS A 216 -25.01 6.09 -14.37
C LYS A 216 -23.57 6.50 -14.10
N GLN A 217 -23.01 6.10 -12.96
CA GLN A 217 -21.75 6.60 -12.39
C GLN A 217 -20.74 5.49 -12.10
N TYR A 218 -21.19 4.28 -11.77
CA TYR A 218 -20.34 3.10 -11.59
C TYR A 218 -20.16 2.35 -12.91
N TYR A 219 -18.92 1.97 -13.21
CA TYR A 219 -18.52 1.29 -14.42
C TYR A 219 -17.53 0.18 -14.05
N MET A 220 -17.53 -0.93 -14.78
CA MET A 220 -16.54 -2.00 -14.62
C MET A 220 -15.53 -1.95 -15.77
N TRP A 221 -14.81 -0.83 -15.89
CA TRP A 221 -13.94 -0.57 -17.04
C TRP A 221 -12.75 -1.51 -17.10
N ASP A 222 -12.20 -1.92 -15.97
CA ASP A 222 -11.03 -2.80 -15.94
C ASP A 222 -11.41 -4.25 -16.24
N SER A 223 -12.56 -4.70 -15.73
CA SER A 223 -13.15 -5.98 -16.14
C SER A 223 -13.44 -6.00 -17.64
N PHE A 224 -13.97 -4.90 -18.18
CA PHE A 224 -14.26 -4.76 -19.60
C PHE A 224 -12.98 -4.76 -20.46
N MET A 225 -11.93 -4.05 -20.02
CA MET A 225 -10.63 -4.04 -20.71
C MET A 225 -10.03 -5.44 -20.74
N VAL A 226 -10.05 -6.17 -19.63
CA VAL A 226 -9.61 -7.58 -19.58
C VAL A 226 -10.43 -8.45 -20.55
N GLY A 227 -11.76 -8.29 -20.61
CA GLY A 227 -12.61 -8.98 -21.59
C GLY A 227 -12.19 -8.69 -23.04
N VAL A 228 -12.03 -7.41 -23.38
CA VAL A 228 -11.57 -6.96 -24.71
C VAL A 228 -10.20 -7.53 -25.05
N ALA A 229 -9.23 -7.47 -24.12
CA ALA A 229 -7.88 -7.98 -24.30
C ALA A 229 -7.88 -9.49 -24.57
N LEU A 230 -8.58 -10.27 -23.74
CA LEU A 230 -8.68 -11.73 -23.88
C LEU A 230 -9.35 -12.12 -25.21
N SER A 231 -10.43 -11.43 -25.61
CA SER A 231 -11.08 -11.65 -26.91
C SER A 231 -10.13 -11.34 -28.07
N GLN A 232 -9.35 -10.26 -27.99
CA GLN A 232 -8.34 -9.91 -29.00
C GLN A 232 -7.20 -10.95 -29.06
N MET A 233 -6.81 -11.51 -27.92
CA MET A 233 -5.79 -12.56 -27.81
C MET A 233 -6.28 -13.92 -28.34
N ARG A 234 -7.58 -14.22 -28.23
CA ARG A 234 -8.21 -15.39 -28.91
C ARG A 234 -8.25 -15.17 -30.42
N ASN A 235 -8.81 -14.05 -30.82
CA ASN A 235 -9.20 -13.76 -32.21
C ASN A 235 -8.16 -12.85 -32.89
N SER A 236 -6.87 -13.24 -32.90
CA SER A 236 -5.77 -12.46 -33.48
C SER A 236 -5.95 -12.04 -34.96
N HIS A 237 -6.90 -12.66 -35.67
CA HIS A 237 -7.30 -12.36 -37.06
C HIS A 237 -8.83 -12.19 -37.23
N GLY A 238 -9.59 -12.13 -36.13
CA GLY A 238 -11.06 -11.99 -36.14
C GLY A 238 -11.50 -10.66 -35.55
N GLU A 239 -12.81 -10.42 -35.55
CA GLU A 239 -13.38 -9.30 -34.79
C GLU A 239 -13.32 -9.58 -33.28
N ASN A 240 -13.18 -8.52 -32.49
CA ASN A 240 -13.36 -8.59 -31.05
C ASN A 240 -14.84 -8.86 -30.72
N GLU A 241 -15.11 -9.72 -29.74
CA GLU A 241 -16.47 -10.11 -29.35
C GLU A 241 -17.23 -8.96 -28.68
N PHE A 242 -16.52 -8.05 -28.00
CA PHE A 242 -17.13 -7.03 -27.13
C PHE A 242 -17.06 -5.59 -27.68
N VAL A 243 -16.18 -5.30 -28.64
CA VAL A 243 -15.95 -3.93 -29.15
C VAL A 243 -15.72 -3.86 -30.66
N GLU A 244 -15.97 -2.68 -31.21
CA GLU A 244 -15.39 -2.20 -32.47
C GLU A 244 -14.01 -1.59 -32.20
N MET A 245 -13.02 -1.90 -33.06
CA MET A 245 -11.61 -1.49 -32.90
C MET A 245 -11.15 -0.65 -34.10
N GLU A 246 -10.43 0.45 -33.86
CA GLU A 246 -9.92 1.38 -34.88
C GLU A 246 -8.45 1.74 -34.58
N TYR A 247 -7.56 1.71 -35.58
CA TYR A 247 -6.22 2.28 -35.43
C TYR A 247 -6.29 3.81 -35.48
N MET A 248 -5.75 4.49 -34.47
CA MET A 248 -5.73 5.94 -34.35
C MET A 248 -4.32 6.46 -34.07
N ASN A 249 -4.00 7.62 -34.63
CA ASN A 249 -2.75 8.34 -34.35
C ASN A 249 -2.98 9.30 -33.18
N ILE A 250 -2.47 8.96 -31.99
CA ILE A 250 -2.71 9.72 -30.76
C ILE A 250 -1.42 10.12 -30.06
N THR A 251 -1.49 11.19 -29.27
CA THR A 251 -0.45 11.60 -28.33
C THR A 251 -1.08 11.96 -26.98
N VAL A 252 -0.30 11.91 -25.91
CA VAL A 252 -0.71 12.37 -24.58
C VAL A 252 0.03 13.67 -24.30
N VAL A 253 -0.69 14.76 -24.08
CA VAL A 253 -0.07 16.05 -23.73
C VAL A 253 0.54 15.93 -22.34
N THR A 254 1.84 16.25 -22.21
CA THR A 254 2.60 16.19 -20.95
C THR A 254 3.37 17.51 -20.73
N SER A 255 2.75 18.61 -21.11
CA SER A 255 3.23 19.96 -20.98
C SER A 255 2.08 20.91 -21.26
N ASN A 256 2.08 22.07 -20.61
CA ASN A 256 1.19 23.18 -20.94
C ASN A 256 1.86 24.21 -21.85
N GLU A 257 1.06 25.04 -22.52
CA GLU A 257 1.57 26.14 -23.34
C GLU A 257 2.06 27.32 -22.48
N PRO A 258 3.14 28.02 -22.87
CA PRO A 258 3.92 27.83 -24.09
C PRO A 258 4.95 26.68 -23.96
N TYR A 259 4.83 25.69 -24.86
CA TYR A 259 5.79 24.60 -25.01
C TYR A 259 7.20 25.14 -25.28
N GLY A 260 8.22 24.44 -24.78
CA GLY A 260 9.63 24.85 -24.85
C GLY A 260 10.15 25.57 -23.62
N THR A 261 9.27 26.03 -22.71
CA THR A 261 9.65 26.78 -21.51
C THR A 261 10.19 25.84 -20.44
N SER A 262 11.48 25.92 -20.16
CA SER A 262 12.14 25.11 -19.12
C SER A 262 12.23 25.90 -17.81
N ASP A 263 11.40 25.50 -16.84
CA ASP A 263 11.37 26.02 -15.46
C ASP A 263 11.84 24.96 -14.43
N GLY A 264 12.16 23.75 -14.89
CA GLY A 264 12.56 22.61 -14.06
C GLY A 264 11.40 21.71 -13.60
N SER A 265 10.15 22.04 -13.91
CA SER A 265 8.97 21.24 -13.53
C SER A 265 8.88 19.89 -14.26
N ASN A 266 9.38 19.83 -15.50
CA ASN A 266 9.24 18.68 -16.40
C ASN A 266 10.49 17.79 -16.36
N PRO A 267 10.44 16.60 -15.71
CA PRO A 267 11.59 15.73 -15.54
C PRO A 267 12.01 15.01 -16.83
N LEU A 268 11.22 15.10 -17.91
CA LEU A 268 11.59 14.56 -19.22
C LEU A 268 12.60 15.46 -19.95
N MET A 269 12.80 16.69 -19.47
CA MET A 269 13.74 17.66 -20.03
C MET A 269 15.01 17.80 -19.18
N ASP A 270 16.09 17.18 -19.64
CA ASP A 270 17.44 17.53 -19.19
C ASP A 270 18.24 18.11 -20.36
N TRP A 271 18.34 19.44 -20.41
CA TRP A 271 19.15 20.14 -21.41
C TRP A 271 20.66 20.08 -21.13
N SER A 272 21.09 19.55 -19.97
CA SER A 272 22.51 19.39 -19.63
C SER A 272 23.12 18.10 -20.18
N SER A 273 22.31 17.09 -20.51
CA SER A 273 22.75 15.87 -21.17
C SER A 273 22.30 15.82 -22.64
N SER A 274 23.18 15.37 -23.53
CA SER A 274 22.90 15.26 -24.97
C SER A 274 21.99 14.07 -25.34
N ASN A 275 21.40 13.39 -24.35
CA ASN A 275 20.64 12.15 -24.49
C ASN A 275 19.33 12.26 -23.69
N THR A 276 18.37 13.06 -24.14
CA THR A 276 16.98 12.98 -23.63
C THR A 276 16.45 11.57 -23.88
N ILE A 277 15.96 10.89 -22.83
CA ILE A 277 15.59 9.46 -22.84
C ILE A 277 14.59 9.12 -23.96
N PHE A 278 13.72 10.08 -24.33
CA PHE A 278 12.67 9.92 -25.32
C PHE A 278 12.82 10.78 -26.60
N LYS A 279 13.98 11.43 -26.83
CA LYS A 279 14.22 12.31 -28.00
C LYS A 279 13.12 13.37 -28.22
N ILE A 280 12.75 14.08 -27.15
CA ILE A 280 11.62 15.02 -27.15
C ILE A 280 11.85 16.21 -28.09
N GLU A 281 10.83 16.55 -28.87
CA GLU A 281 10.86 17.71 -29.75
C GLU A 281 10.83 19.02 -28.97
N LYS A 282 11.75 19.92 -29.31
CA LYS A 282 11.81 21.26 -28.72
C LYS A 282 10.59 22.08 -29.15
N ASN A 283 9.83 22.58 -28.17
CA ASN A 283 8.55 23.28 -28.34
C ASN A 283 7.38 22.37 -28.77
N GLY A 284 7.49 21.04 -28.67
CA GLY A 284 6.37 20.10 -28.80
C GLY A 284 5.62 19.86 -27.47
N VAL A 285 4.52 19.08 -27.53
CA VAL A 285 3.57 18.82 -26.42
C VAL A 285 4.13 18.11 -25.18
N HIS A 286 5.42 17.79 -25.17
CA HIS A 286 6.15 17.15 -24.07
C HIS A 286 7.28 18.04 -23.49
N SER A 287 7.40 19.30 -23.91
CA SER A 287 8.65 20.07 -23.83
C SER A 287 8.60 21.41 -23.08
N GLY A 288 7.63 21.60 -22.19
CA GLY A 288 7.50 22.80 -21.35
C GLY A 288 7.03 22.44 -19.94
N HIS A 289 6.35 23.37 -19.29
CA HIS A 289 5.89 23.24 -17.90
C HIS A 289 4.89 22.08 -17.70
N VAL A 290 5.16 21.23 -16.68
CA VAL A 290 4.27 20.16 -16.21
C VAL A 290 3.62 20.58 -14.90
N GLN A 291 2.30 20.39 -14.76
CA GLN A 291 1.55 20.69 -13.55
C GLN A 291 2.17 20.07 -12.29
N LEU A 292 2.63 20.91 -11.35
CA LEU A 292 3.18 20.47 -10.06
C LEU A 292 2.12 20.30 -8.97
N GLY A 293 0.89 20.78 -9.20
CA GLY A 293 -0.25 20.59 -8.29
C GLY A 293 -1.50 21.40 -8.66
N MET A 294 -2.55 21.31 -7.85
CA MET A 294 -3.83 22.01 -8.10
C MET A 294 -3.72 23.55 -8.00
N GLN A 295 -2.72 24.07 -7.28
CA GLN A 295 -2.47 25.51 -7.09
C GLN A 295 -1.28 26.03 -7.92
N ASP A 296 -0.80 25.26 -8.89
CA ASP A 296 0.31 25.70 -9.74
C ASP A 296 -0.05 27.01 -10.45
N GLN A 297 0.85 28.00 -10.40
CA GLN A 297 0.56 29.34 -10.91
C GLN A 297 0.44 29.37 -12.43
N PHE A 298 0.99 28.36 -13.13
CA PHE A 298 0.75 28.17 -14.54
C PHE A 298 -0.70 27.65 -14.84
N CYS A 299 -1.40 27.01 -13.87
CA CYS A 299 -2.80 26.54 -14.04
C CYS A 299 -3.77 27.70 -14.16
N LEU A 300 -3.53 28.70 -13.31
CA LEU A 300 -4.54 29.62 -12.82
C LEU A 300 -4.59 30.85 -13.72
N VAL A 301 -5.79 31.19 -14.18
CA VAL A 301 -6.03 32.46 -14.86
C VAL A 301 -6.41 33.47 -13.79
N GLU A 302 -5.63 34.55 -13.66
CA GLU A 302 -6.00 35.67 -12.79
C GLU A 302 -7.43 36.16 -13.14
N GLY A 303 -8.35 36.04 -12.18
CA GLY A 303 -9.76 36.42 -12.35
C GLY A 303 -10.67 35.41 -13.07
N GLY A 304 -10.22 34.17 -13.35
CA GLY A 304 -10.99 33.15 -14.07
C GLY A 304 -11.24 31.84 -13.30
N HIS A 305 -12.44 31.26 -13.45
CA HIS A 305 -12.80 29.93 -12.89
C HIS A 305 -12.50 28.74 -13.84
N LYS A 306 -11.71 28.94 -14.91
CA LYS A 306 -11.30 27.88 -15.85
C LYS A 306 -9.79 27.82 -15.91
N GLY A 307 -9.22 26.63 -15.69
CA GLY A 307 -7.79 26.38 -15.93
C GLY A 307 -7.47 26.34 -17.42
N LYS A 308 -6.19 26.57 -17.76
CA LYS A 308 -5.68 26.56 -19.15
C LYS A 308 -5.15 25.20 -19.62
N TYR A 309 -5.13 24.22 -18.74
CA TYR A 309 -4.27 23.04 -18.88
C TYR A 309 -4.79 21.93 -19.77
N GLN A 310 -3.82 21.16 -20.29
CA GLN A 310 -4.04 19.98 -21.12
C GLN A 310 -3.19 18.79 -20.69
N ASP A 311 -2.45 18.85 -19.58
CA ASP A 311 -1.69 17.70 -19.08
C ASP A 311 -2.60 16.46 -18.88
N GLY A 312 -2.18 15.32 -19.42
CA GLY A 312 -2.97 14.09 -19.47
C GLY A 312 -4.01 14.02 -20.60
N TYR A 313 -4.22 15.10 -21.36
CA TYR A 313 -5.18 15.09 -22.48
C TYR A 313 -4.68 14.20 -23.62
N THR A 314 -5.48 13.18 -23.96
CA THR A 314 -5.24 12.32 -25.13
C THR A 314 -5.77 12.99 -26.39
N LYS A 315 -4.88 13.33 -27.32
CA LYS A 315 -5.18 14.11 -28.51
C LYS A 315 -4.89 13.31 -29.77
N GLU A 316 -5.84 13.29 -30.69
CA GLU A 316 -5.63 12.76 -32.04
C GLU A 316 -4.79 13.75 -32.86
N VAL A 317 -3.69 13.29 -33.45
CA VAL A 317 -2.65 14.13 -34.08
C VAL A 317 -2.04 13.45 -35.30
N ASN A 318 -1.55 14.25 -36.25
CA ASN A 318 -0.91 13.80 -37.49
C ASN A 318 0.60 14.13 -37.55
N GLY A 319 1.19 14.59 -36.44
CA GLY A 319 2.59 14.98 -36.36
C GLY A 319 3.54 13.83 -35.99
N THR A 320 4.81 14.15 -35.82
CA THR A 320 5.88 13.21 -35.43
C THR A 320 5.80 12.76 -33.97
N GLU A 321 5.01 13.46 -33.15
CA GLU A 321 4.62 13.11 -31.78
C GLU A 321 3.50 12.07 -31.70
N ALA A 322 2.92 11.67 -32.83
CA ALA A 322 1.84 10.70 -32.90
C ALA A 322 2.34 9.26 -32.74
N VAL A 323 1.58 8.45 -32.00
CA VAL A 323 1.75 7.00 -31.92
C VAL A 323 0.49 6.33 -32.46
N GLU A 324 0.66 5.43 -33.42
CA GLU A 324 -0.43 4.60 -33.94
C GLU A 324 -0.79 3.54 -32.89
N ILE A 325 -2.03 3.58 -32.40
CA ILE A 325 -2.55 2.72 -31.33
C ILE A 325 -3.90 2.13 -31.76
N LEU A 326 -4.14 0.87 -31.46
CA LEU A 326 -5.42 0.21 -31.68
C LEU A 326 -6.37 0.54 -30.53
N VAL A 327 -7.42 1.31 -30.82
CA VAL A 327 -8.36 1.89 -29.84
C VAL A 327 -9.72 1.19 -29.93
N ALA A 328 -10.30 0.81 -28.80
CA ALA A 328 -11.68 0.37 -28.71
C ALA A 328 -12.64 1.57 -28.79
N THR A 329 -13.50 1.62 -29.81
CA THR A 329 -14.30 2.82 -30.12
C THR A 329 -15.76 2.72 -29.71
N LYS A 330 -16.30 1.50 -29.63
CA LYS A 330 -17.72 1.26 -29.33
C LYS A 330 -17.96 -0.13 -28.76
N ALA A 331 -18.61 -0.19 -27.61
CA ALA A 331 -19.01 -1.44 -26.95
C ALA A 331 -20.26 -2.07 -27.61
N LYS A 332 -20.12 -3.30 -28.08
CA LYS A 332 -21.17 -4.07 -28.78
C LYS A 332 -22.37 -4.34 -27.84
N PRO A 333 -23.62 -4.22 -28.33
CA PRO A 333 -24.81 -4.59 -27.56
C PRO A 333 -24.88 -6.11 -27.38
N ASN A 334 -25.63 -6.58 -26.37
CA ASN A 334 -25.95 -7.99 -26.26
C ASN A 334 -26.76 -8.46 -27.49
N HIS A 335 -26.41 -9.62 -28.05
CA HIS A 335 -27.09 -10.17 -29.22
C HIS A 335 -28.45 -10.83 -28.92
N GLU A 336 -28.77 -11.14 -27.66
CA GLU A 336 -30.02 -11.82 -27.30
C GLU A 336 -31.22 -10.87 -27.20
N ILE A 337 -32.15 -11.04 -28.15
CA ILE A 337 -33.41 -10.29 -28.20
C ILE A 337 -34.27 -10.65 -26.99
N GLY A 338 -34.49 -9.66 -26.11
CA GLY A 338 -35.28 -9.83 -24.88
C GLY A 338 -34.46 -10.19 -23.64
N SER A 339 -33.13 -10.24 -23.73
CA SER A 339 -32.28 -10.24 -22.54
C SER A 339 -32.34 -8.89 -21.84
N SER A 340 -32.38 -8.92 -20.50
CA SER A 340 -32.26 -7.75 -19.64
C SER A 340 -30.83 -7.20 -19.55
N VAL A 341 -29.82 -7.98 -20.00
CA VAL A 341 -28.42 -7.56 -20.00
C VAL A 341 -28.10 -6.71 -21.24
N GLY A 342 -27.65 -5.48 -21.04
CA GLY A 342 -27.53 -4.49 -22.13
C GLY A 342 -26.31 -4.65 -23.05
N LYS A 343 -25.25 -5.32 -22.60
CA LYS A 343 -23.96 -5.45 -23.31
C LYS A 343 -23.47 -6.91 -23.31
N GLU A 344 -22.90 -7.34 -24.43
CA GLU A 344 -22.40 -8.71 -24.61
C GLU A 344 -21.35 -9.09 -23.55
N PHE A 345 -20.51 -8.13 -23.15
CA PHE A 345 -19.52 -8.33 -22.09
C PHE A 345 -20.13 -8.70 -20.74
N TYR A 346 -21.19 -8.00 -20.28
CA TYR A 346 -21.76 -8.26 -18.96
C TYR A 346 -22.41 -9.64 -18.87
N LYS A 347 -22.94 -10.14 -19.99
CA LYS A 347 -23.37 -11.53 -20.11
C LYS A 347 -22.18 -12.48 -19.97
N SER A 348 -21.14 -12.31 -20.78
CA SER A 348 -19.91 -13.13 -20.70
C SER A 348 -19.29 -13.13 -19.30
N PHE A 349 -19.27 -11.97 -18.64
CA PHE A 349 -18.77 -11.80 -17.27
C PHE A 349 -19.57 -12.64 -16.27
N SER A 350 -20.91 -12.52 -16.29
CA SER A 350 -21.81 -13.29 -15.43
C SER A 350 -21.70 -14.80 -15.67
N ASP A 351 -21.66 -15.21 -16.95
CA ASP A 351 -21.54 -16.61 -17.36
C ASP A 351 -20.20 -17.21 -16.91
N VAL A 352 -19.09 -16.48 -17.04
CA VAL A 352 -17.75 -16.93 -16.65
C VAL A 352 -17.58 -17.04 -15.14
N LEU A 353 -18.08 -16.08 -14.36
CA LEU A 353 -18.00 -16.17 -12.89
C LEU A 353 -18.81 -17.34 -12.33
N ASN A 354 -19.95 -17.66 -12.95
CA ASN A 354 -20.85 -18.73 -12.50
C ASN A 354 -20.48 -20.15 -13.00
N GLN A 355 -19.49 -20.31 -13.89
CA GLN A 355 -19.01 -21.63 -14.31
C GLN A 355 -18.53 -22.46 -13.10
N PRO A 356 -18.98 -23.71 -12.88
CA PRO A 356 -18.47 -24.56 -11.79
C PRO A 356 -16.97 -24.88 -11.91
N GLU A 357 -16.42 -24.83 -13.12
CA GLU A 357 -15.00 -25.00 -13.37
C GLU A 357 -14.17 -23.88 -12.73
N LYS A 358 -13.13 -24.26 -11.98
CA LYS A 358 -12.21 -23.33 -11.30
C LYS A 358 -12.90 -22.43 -10.25
N THR A 359 -14.02 -22.88 -9.69
CA THR A 359 -14.59 -22.32 -8.44
C THR A 359 -13.54 -22.21 -7.34
N GLY A 360 -13.61 -21.13 -6.55
CA GLY A 360 -12.73 -20.93 -5.40
C GLY A 360 -12.76 -22.10 -4.40
N ARG A 361 -11.68 -22.26 -3.61
CA ARG A 361 -11.53 -23.34 -2.62
C ARG A 361 -12.48 -23.21 -1.42
N PHE A 362 -12.84 -21.97 -1.07
CA PHE A 362 -13.65 -21.60 0.09
C PHE A 362 -14.23 -20.19 -0.13
N ASN A 363 -15.18 -19.78 0.70
CA ASN A 363 -15.61 -18.38 0.77
C ASN A 363 -14.58 -17.58 1.57
N ILE A 364 -14.05 -16.48 1.03
CA ILE A 364 -13.02 -15.63 1.68
C ILE A 364 -13.39 -15.20 3.11
N THR A 365 -14.69 -15.05 3.42
CA THR A 365 -15.15 -14.73 4.80
C THR A 365 -14.89 -15.84 5.81
N THR A 366 -14.55 -17.06 5.38
CA THR A 366 -14.22 -18.21 6.23
C THR A 366 -12.72 -18.55 6.25
N GLN A 367 -11.88 -17.73 5.60
CA GLN A 367 -10.43 -17.97 5.52
C GLN A 367 -9.72 -17.84 6.87
N PHE A 368 -10.28 -17.03 7.78
CA PHE A 368 -9.69 -16.75 9.08
C PHE A 368 -10.18 -17.78 10.11
N PRO A 369 -9.34 -18.72 10.58
CA PRO A 369 -9.77 -19.89 11.34
C PRO A 369 -10.29 -19.59 12.76
N TYR A 370 -10.19 -18.33 13.19
CA TYR A 370 -10.65 -17.81 14.47
C TYR A 370 -11.59 -16.61 14.31
N TYR A 371 -12.18 -16.39 13.13
CA TYR A 371 -13.17 -15.33 12.94
C TYR A 371 -14.51 -15.76 13.54
N GLU A 372 -14.84 -15.16 14.68
CA GLU A 372 -16.13 -15.24 15.35
C GLU A 372 -16.67 -13.81 15.50
N GLU A 373 -17.97 -13.59 15.28
CA GLU A 373 -18.61 -12.27 15.46
C GLU A 373 -18.83 -11.93 16.96
N ILE A 374 -17.78 -12.06 17.76
CA ILE A 374 -17.77 -11.92 19.21
C ILE A 374 -16.72 -10.87 19.60
N LEU A 375 -17.11 -9.90 20.43
CA LEU A 375 -16.18 -8.92 20.99
C LEU A 375 -15.74 -9.32 22.40
N TYR A 376 -14.44 -9.37 22.65
CA TYR A 376 -13.88 -9.70 23.95
C TYR A 376 -13.61 -8.42 24.76
N LYS A 377 -14.43 -8.16 25.79
CA LYS A 377 -14.36 -6.97 26.64
C LYS A 377 -14.23 -7.37 28.12
N PRO A 378 -13.26 -6.85 28.89
CA PRO A 378 -13.10 -7.17 30.32
C PRO A 378 -14.14 -6.44 31.20
N ASP A 379 -14.31 -6.89 32.46
CA ASP A 379 -15.17 -6.19 33.43
C ASP A 379 -14.51 -4.89 33.91
N MET A 380 -14.90 -3.79 33.28
CA MET A 380 -14.38 -2.43 33.53
C MET A 380 -14.64 -1.93 34.96
N ARG A 381 -15.53 -2.56 35.74
CA ARG A 381 -15.95 -2.08 37.08
C ARG A 381 -14.82 -2.08 38.13
N LYS A 382 -13.70 -2.74 37.85
CA LYS A 382 -12.55 -2.87 38.77
C LYS A 382 -11.30 -2.10 38.34
N LEU A 383 -11.27 -1.53 37.13
CA LEU A 383 -10.06 -0.90 36.57
C LEU A 383 -9.77 0.46 37.22
N LYS A 384 -8.72 0.52 38.04
CA LYS A 384 -8.28 1.72 38.77
C LYS A 384 -6.90 2.25 38.37
N GLY A 385 -6.27 1.67 37.34
CA GLY A 385 -4.98 2.15 36.84
C GLY A 385 -4.99 3.57 36.30
N LYS A 386 -3.79 4.16 36.19
CA LYS A 386 -3.53 5.48 35.61
C LYS A 386 -4.20 5.57 34.23
N PRO A 387 -5.15 6.50 33.99
CA PRO A 387 -5.79 6.62 32.68
C PRO A 387 -4.77 7.08 31.63
N VAL A 388 -4.54 6.24 30.63
CA VAL A 388 -3.56 6.49 29.56
C VAL A 388 -4.26 6.53 28.21
N VAL A 389 -3.87 7.47 27.36
CA VAL A 389 -4.13 7.43 25.91
C VAL A 389 -2.78 7.23 25.21
N PHE A 390 -2.73 6.31 24.26
CA PHE A 390 -1.53 6.05 23.46
C PHE A 390 -1.70 6.61 22.06
N ASP A 391 -0.80 7.49 21.63
CA ASP A 391 -0.76 8.10 20.31
C ASP A 391 0.43 7.51 19.54
N MET A 392 0.13 6.72 18.52
CA MET A 392 1.09 5.90 17.79
C MET A 392 0.97 6.13 16.30
N ASP A 393 2.07 6.00 15.56
CA ASP A 393 2.04 6.10 14.10
C ASP A 393 2.17 4.74 13.40
N MET A 394 2.05 3.65 14.17
CA MET A 394 2.03 2.26 13.70
C MET A 394 3.37 1.77 13.13
N SER A 395 4.49 2.25 13.64
CA SER A 395 5.78 1.58 13.42
C SER A 395 5.84 0.20 14.11
N VAL A 396 6.89 -0.56 13.79
CA VAL A 396 7.22 -1.82 14.49
C VAL A 396 7.35 -1.62 16.00
N GLY A 397 7.91 -0.48 16.41
CA GLY A 397 8.13 -0.16 17.82
C GLY A 397 6.82 0.05 18.57
N ASP A 398 5.88 0.78 17.97
CA ASP A 398 4.55 1.03 18.53
C ASP A 398 3.77 -0.26 18.76
N PHE A 399 3.81 -1.20 17.80
CA PHE A 399 3.11 -2.49 17.98
C PHE A 399 3.68 -3.30 19.15
N VAL A 400 5.01 -3.28 19.36
CA VAL A 400 5.63 -3.95 20.51
C VAL A 400 5.36 -3.19 21.82
N ALA A 401 5.35 -1.85 21.80
CA ALA A 401 5.01 -1.01 22.94
C ALA A 401 3.53 -1.17 23.36
N LEU A 402 2.61 -1.24 22.39
CA LEU A 402 1.19 -1.55 22.60
C LEU A 402 1.03 -2.92 23.25
N LEU A 403 1.66 -3.96 22.71
CA LEU A 403 1.61 -5.30 23.30
C LEU A 403 2.21 -5.32 24.72
N TYR A 404 3.30 -4.59 24.98
CA TYR A 404 3.84 -4.43 26.33
C TYR A 404 2.81 -3.79 27.28
N MET A 405 2.19 -2.67 26.89
CA MET A 405 1.17 -2.00 27.71
C MET A 405 -0.08 -2.86 27.94
N LEU A 406 -0.52 -3.64 26.96
CA LEU A 406 -1.64 -4.57 27.09
C LEU A 406 -1.30 -5.78 27.99
N LYS A 407 -0.02 -6.05 28.25
CA LYS A 407 0.46 -7.07 29.21
C LYS A 407 0.69 -6.54 30.62
N LEU A 408 0.73 -5.22 30.82
CA LEU A 408 0.83 -4.63 32.16
C LEU A 408 -0.47 -4.85 32.95
N PRO A 409 -0.41 -4.93 34.30
CA PRO A 409 -1.61 -4.98 35.13
C PRO A 409 -2.50 -3.76 34.87
N ALA A 410 -3.81 -3.98 34.68
CA ALA A 410 -4.74 -2.90 34.37
C ALA A 410 -5.09 -2.03 35.60
N GLU A 411 -4.66 -2.46 36.79
CA GLU A 411 -4.58 -1.68 38.03
C GLU A 411 -3.41 -0.68 38.03
N LEU A 412 -2.43 -0.83 37.14
CA LEU A 412 -1.31 0.09 36.95
C LEU A 412 -1.62 1.07 35.80
N ILE A 413 -1.83 0.57 34.59
CA ILE A 413 -2.16 1.36 33.40
C ILE A 413 -3.55 0.98 32.90
N ASN A 414 -4.43 1.96 32.81
CA ASN A 414 -5.74 1.81 32.20
C ASN A 414 -5.73 2.51 30.83
N LEU A 415 -5.36 1.76 29.79
CA LEU A 415 -5.37 2.26 28.41
C LEU A 415 -6.83 2.53 27.98
N LYS A 416 -7.15 3.83 27.84
CA LYS A 416 -8.49 4.39 27.58
C LYS A 416 -8.82 4.57 26.10
N GLY A 417 -7.81 4.62 25.25
CA GLY A 417 -7.95 4.82 23.81
C GLY A 417 -6.61 4.85 23.11
N ILE A 418 -6.63 4.56 21.81
CA ILE A 418 -5.48 4.62 20.91
C ILE A 418 -5.77 5.67 19.84
N LEU A 419 -4.87 6.62 19.67
CA LEU A 419 -4.86 7.59 18.58
C LEU A 419 -3.83 7.11 17.55
N ILE A 420 -4.21 7.13 16.27
CA ILE A 420 -3.32 6.74 15.18
C ILE A 420 -2.94 7.99 14.39
N SER A 421 -1.66 8.33 14.28
CA SER A 421 -1.19 9.47 13.49
C SER A 421 -1.03 9.09 12.02
N GLY A 422 -1.98 9.50 11.18
CA GLY A 422 -2.03 9.17 9.75
C GLY A 422 -0.95 9.83 8.88
N ASN A 423 -0.12 10.72 9.44
CA ASN A 423 1.03 11.33 8.76
C ASN A 423 2.39 10.70 9.14
N GLY A 424 2.38 9.57 9.86
CA GLY A 424 3.55 8.70 10.07
C GLY A 424 3.44 7.41 9.27
N TRP A 425 3.75 6.25 9.86
CA TRP A 425 3.71 4.95 9.16
C TRP A 425 2.29 4.40 8.92
N ALA A 426 1.27 4.98 9.53
CA ALA A 426 -0.10 4.50 9.49
C ALA A 426 -0.90 4.99 8.27
N THR A 427 -1.83 4.16 7.81
CA THR A 427 -2.89 4.57 6.88
C THR A 427 -4.25 4.15 7.45
N SER A 428 -5.36 4.56 6.82
CA SER A 428 -6.69 4.10 7.25
C SER A 428 -6.87 2.58 7.14
N ALA A 429 -6.08 1.95 6.27
CA ALA A 429 -6.06 0.50 6.10
C ALA A 429 -5.44 -0.22 7.29
N THR A 430 -4.33 0.31 7.81
CA THR A 430 -3.59 -0.39 8.88
C THR A 430 -4.36 -0.41 10.20
N VAL A 431 -5.36 0.46 10.42
CA VAL A 431 -6.16 0.52 11.66
C VAL A 431 -6.77 -0.84 12.04
N ASP A 432 -7.19 -1.65 11.07
CA ASP A 432 -7.75 -2.99 11.31
C ASP A 432 -6.75 -3.93 12.00
N VAL A 433 -5.44 -3.75 11.78
CA VAL A 433 -4.37 -4.48 12.48
C VAL A 433 -4.40 -4.17 13.98
N VAL A 434 -4.71 -2.94 14.38
CA VAL A 434 -4.84 -2.58 15.81
C VAL A 434 -6.08 -3.26 16.39
N TYR A 435 -7.19 -3.35 15.65
CA TYR A 435 -8.35 -4.11 16.09
C TYR A 435 -8.05 -5.60 16.24
N ASP A 436 -7.35 -6.21 15.29
CA ASP A 436 -6.95 -7.63 15.32
C ASP A 436 -5.97 -7.92 16.49
N ILE A 437 -5.04 -7.01 16.81
CA ILE A 437 -4.17 -7.09 18.00
C ILE A 437 -4.97 -6.94 19.30
N LEU A 438 -5.86 -5.95 19.39
CA LEU A 438 -6.71 -5.76 20.57
C LEU A 438 -7.62 -6.96 20.82
N HIS A 439 -8.14 -7.56 19.75
CA HIS A 439 -8.96 -8.77 19.79
C HIS A 439 -8.15 -9.98 20.29
N MET A 440 -6.94 -10.21 19.77
CA MET A 440 -5.99 -11.20 20.29
C MET A 440 -5.71 -11.02 21.80
N MET A 441 -5.66 -9.77 22.26
CA MET A 441 -5.40 -9.41 23.65
C MET A 441 -6.65 -9.37 24.54
N GLY A 442 -7.85 -9.65 24.01
CA GLY A 442 -9.11 -9.61 24.76
C GLY A 442 -9.53 -8.21 25.21
N ARG A 443 -9.19 -7.19 24.43
CA ARG A 443 -9.36 -5.76 24.73
C ARG A 443 -10.13 -4.99 23.64
N ASP A 444 -11.23 -5.58 23.15
CA ASP A 444 -12.17 -4.92 22.23
C ASP A 444 -12.97 -3.77 22.88
N ASP A 445 -12.72 -3.47 24.16
CA ASP A 445 -13.23 -2.28 24.85
C ASP A 445 -12.45 -1.01 24.48
N ILE A 446 -11.21 -1.12 23.99
CA ILE A 446 -10.36 0.04 23.71
C ILE A 446 -10.78 0.69 22.37
N PRO A 447 -11.21 1.97 22.36
CA PRO A 447 -11.50 2.71 21.15
C PRO A 447 -10.19 3.07 20.43
N VAL A 448 -10.22 3.00 19.10
CA VAL A 448 -9.11 3.34 18.20
C VAL A 448 -9.63 4.35 17.18
N GLY A 449 -8.85 5.38 16.87
CA GLY A 449 -9.27 6.41 15.93
C GLY A 449 -8.12 7.05 15.16
N LEU A 450 -8.37 7.34 13.88
CA LEU A 450 -7.37 7.88 12.96
C LEU A 450 -7.33 9.41 13.02
N GLY A 451 -6.12 9.95 13.06
CA GLY A 451 -5.81 11.36 12.97
C GLY A 451 -5.82 11.89 11.53
N ASN A 452 -5.35 13.12 11.38
CA ASN A 452 -5.14 13.70 10.06
C ASN A 452 -3.97 13.00 9.33
N VAL A 453 -4.12 12.76 8.02
CA VAL A 453 -3.06 12.23 7.15
C VAL A 453 -2.06 13.30 6.69
N TYR A 454 -2.39 14.57 6.92
CA TYR A 454 -1.51 15.71 6.67
C TYR A 454 -1.11 16.40 7.97
N ALA A 455 0.17 16.78 8.04
CA ALA A 455 0.68 17.67 9.08
C ALA A 455 -0.08 19.01 9.11
N VAL A 456 -0.11 19.63 10.30
CA VAL A 456 -0.87 20.85 10.62
C VAL A 456 -0.57 21.94 9.59
N GLY A 457 -1.64 22.44 8.95
CA GLY A 457 -1.56 23.51 7.95
C GLY A 457 -1.18 23.07 6.53
N HIS A 458 -1.03 21.77 6.25
CA HIS A 458 -0.70 21.26 4.90
C HIS A 458 -1.87 20.65 4.12
N ALA A 459 -3.03 20.41 4.75
CA ALA A 459 -4.25 19.96 4.05
C ALA A 459 -4.83 21.09 3.16
N HIS A 460 -5.39 20.74 2.00
CA HIS A 460 -5.94 21.72 1.06
C HIS A 460 -7.30 22.27 1.57
N PRO A 461 -7.49 23.60 1.66
CA PRO A 461 -8.70 24.18 2.29
C PRO A 461 -10.03 23.76 1.67
N PHE A 462 -10.06 23.48 0.37
CA PHE A 462 -11.29 23.08 -0.35
C PHE A 462 -11.41 21.57 -0.55
N TYR A 463 -10.34 20.81 -0.36
CA TYR A 463 -10.30 19.36 -0.58
C TYR A 463 -9.38 18.69 0.46
N PRO A 464 -9.80 18.54 1.73
CA PRO A 464 -8.92 18.13 2.82
C PRO A 464 -8.26 16.75 2.65
N ALA A 465 -8.83 15.88 1.81
CA ALA A 465 -8.24 14.60 1.40
C ALA A 465 -6.95 14.76 0.56
N ILE A 466 -6.70 15.96 0.02
CA ILE A 466 -5.50 16.31 -0.75
C ILE A 466 -4.71 17.36 0.04
N GLY A 467 -3.40 17.24 0.10
CA GLY A 467 -2.52 18.16 0.83
C GLY A 467 -1.16 18.31 0.18
N HIS A 468 -0.33 19.20 0.71
CA HIS A 468 1.03 19.40 0.21
C HIS A 468 1.88 18.14 0.48
N CYS A 469 2.38 17.51 -0.59
CA CYS A 469 3.20 16.28 -0.53
C CYS A 469 4.59 16.45 0.13
N MET A 470 4.87 17.54 0.84
CA MET A 470 6.19 17.80 1.46
C MET A 470 6.58 16.72 2.47
N TYR A 471 5.62 16.20 3.24
CA TYR A 471 5.88 15.23 4.31
C TYR A 471 5.13 13.90 4.13
N SER A 472 4.06 13.81 3.34
CA SER A 472 3.38 12.51 3.10
C SER A 472 4.20 11.52 2.23
N ARG A 473 5.37 11.96 1.73
CA ARG A 473 6.37 11.11 1.02
C ARG A 473 7.58 10.78 1.89
N ALA A 474 7.51 11.07 3.19
CA ALA A 474 8.60 10.90 4.15
C ALA A 474 8.77 9.46 4.65
N VAL A 475 7.70 8.66 4.61
CA VAL A 475 7.77 7.21 4.88
C VAL A 475 8.02 6.52 3.53
N PRO A 476 9.18 5.88 3.33
CA PRO A 476 9.48 5.21 2.07
C PRO A 476 8.72 3.89 2.01
N GLN A 477 8.02 3.65 0.90
CA GLN A 477 7.63 2.29 0.56
C GLN A 477 8.93 1.47 0.41
N GLY A 478 9.05 0.38 1.18
CA GLY A 478 10.26 -0.41 1.21
C GLY A 478 10.47 -1.24 -0.06
N SER A 479 11.56 -2.01 -0.08
CA SER A 479 11.92 -2.82 -1.26
C SER A 479 11.04 -4.05 -1.49
N GLY A 480 10.22 -4.46 -0.52
CA GLY A 480 9.29 -5.56 -0.67
C GLY A 480 8.00 -5.16 -1.41
N GLY A 481 7.90 -3.91 -1.87
CA GLY A 481 6.61 -3.32 -2.24
C GLY A 481 5.72 -3.28 -1.00
N PHE A 482 4.44 -3.59 -1.17
CA PHE A 482 3.47 -3.58 -0.08
C PHE A 482 3.52 -4.81 0.83
N LEU A 483 4.63 -5.57 0.85
CA LEU A 483 5.00 -6.28 2.07
C LEU A 483 5.36 -5.30 3.19
N ASP A 484 5.82 -4.09 2.87
CA ASP A 484 6.27 -3.10 3.86
C ASP A 484 5.16 -2.13 4.32
N SER A 485 3.93 -2.28 3.82
CA SER A 485 2.82 -1.33 4.02
C SER A 485 2.09 -1.44 5.36
N ASP A 486 2.10 -2.62 6.01
CA ASP A 486 1.44 -2.84 7.30
C ASP A 486 2.40 -2.69 8.50
N THR A 487 3.66 -2.31 8.24
CA THR A 487 4.89 -2.37 9.09
C THR A 487 5.14 -3.70 9.83
N LEU A 488 4.20 -4.65 9.78
CA LEU A 488 4.31 -6.00 10.29
C LEU A 488 4.95 -6.98 9.31
N TYR A 489 5.24 -6.52 8.09
CA TYR A 489 5.88 -7.29 7.04
C TYR A 489 5.06 -8.53 6.62
N GLY A 490 3.75 -8.32 6.51
CA GLY A 490 2.77 -9.36 6.18
C GLY A 490 2.61 -10.42 7.27
N LEU A 491 2.80 -10.05 8.54
CA LEU A 491 2.42 -10.86 9.71
C LEU A 491 1.01 -10.53 10.22
N ALA A 492 0.32 -9.52 9.69
CA ALA A 492 -1.07 -9.21 10.07
C ALA A 492 -2.00 -10.44 9.91
N ARG A 493 -1.78 -11.27 8.88
CA ARG A 493 -2.50 -12.55 8.65
C ARG A 493 -2.34 -13.61 9.74
N ASP A 494 -1.33 -13.50 10.61
CA ASP A 494 -1.13 -14.42 11.75
C ASP A 494 -2.01 -14.02 12.95
N LEU A 495 -2.66 -12.84 12.91
CA LEU A 495 -3.57 -12.36 13.96
C LEU A 495 -4.98 -12.95 13.80
N PRO A 496 -5.74 -13.12 14.90
CA PRO A 496 -7.18 -13.38 14.80
C PRO A 496 -7.89 -12.14 14.29
N ARG A 497 -8.89 -12.33 13.41
CA ARG A 497 -9.67 -11.22 12.87
C ARG A 497 -10.72 -10.73 13.87
N SER A 498 -10.61 -9.48 14.28
CA SER A 498 -11.66 -8.78 15.04
C SER A 498 -12.93 -8.67 14.20
N PRO A 499 -14.13 -8.64 14.82
CA PRO A 499 -15.36 -8.18 14.18
C PRO A 499 -15.36 -6.69 13.82
N ARG A 500 -14.43 -5.91 14.40
CA ARG A 500 -14.30 -4.47 14.12
C ARG A 500 -13.59 -4.23 12.78
N ARG A 501 -14.14 -3.31 11.99
CA ARG A 501 -13.53 -2.79 10.76
C ARG A 501 -13.57 -1.28 10.75
N TYR A 502 -12.53 -0.64 10.23
CA TYR A 502 -12.44 0.82 10.16
C TYR A 502 -13.23 1.40 8.97
N THR A 503 -14.53 1.11 8.94
CA THR A 503 -15.46 1.45 7.85
C THR A 503 -16.58 2.38 8.32
N GLU A 504 -17.30 3.00 7.38
CA GLU A 504 -18.61 3.60 7.71
C GLU A 504 -19.64 2.48 7.75
N ASP A 505 -19.94 2.01 8.97
CA ASP A 505 -21.04 1.07 9.22
C ASP A 505 -22.26 1.88 9.68
N THR A 506 -23.32 1.87 8.86
CA THR A 506 -24.61 2.51 9.15
C THR A 506 -25.51 1.68 10.05
N ASP A 507 -25.35 0.36 10.03
CA ASP A 507 -26.19 -0.60 10.75
C ASP A 507 -25.65 -0.84 12.16
N ASN A 508 -24.35 -0.64 12.39
CA ASN A 508 -23.71 -0.73 13.70
C ASN A 508 -22.87 0.52 14.06
N PRO A 509 -23.51 1.61 14.55
CA PRO A 509 -22.84 2.86 14.90
C PRO A 509 -21.76 2.74 16.00
N GLU A 510 -21.73 1.65 16.79
CA GLU A 510 -20.66 1.42 17.75
C GLU A 510 -19.33 1.02 17.07
N LEU A 511 -19.40 0.37 15.90
CA LEU A 511 -18.26 -0.12 15.12
C LEU A 511 -17.79 0.88 14.05
N THR A 512 -18.58 1.91 13.76
CA THR A 512 -18.25 2.91 12.74
C THR A 512 -16.92 3.61 13.00
N LYS A 513 -16.20 3.97 11.93
CA LYS A 513 -14.88 4.63 11.99
C LYS A 513 -14.91 5.91 12.85
N ARG A 514 -13.83 6.19 13.57
CA ARG A 514 -13.73 7.31 14.52
C ARG A 514 -12.47 8.12 14.30
N THR A 515 -12.55 9.45 14.40
CA THR A 515 -11.34 10.28 14.39
C THR A 515 -10.57 10.12 15.71
N ALA A 516 -9.28 10.46 15.70
CA ALA A 516 -8.48 10.58 16.93
C ALA A 516 -9.16 11.56 17.94
N LEU A 517 -9.78 12.63 17.43
CA LEU A 517 -10.49 13.61 18.25
C LEU A 517 -11.76 13.04 18.90
N ASP A 518 -12.51 12.16 18.21
CA ASP A 518 -13.66 11.45 18.78
C ASP A 518 -13.24 10.48 19.89
N VAL A 519 -12.12 9.77 19.68
CA VAL A 519 -11.53 8.88 20.69
C VAL A 519 -11.09 9.67 21.92
N TRP A 520 -10.39 10.80 21.74
CA TRP A 520 -10.04 11.71 22.83
C TRP A 520 -11.29 12.16 23.62
N LYS A 521 -12.32 12.67 22.93
CA LYS A 521 -13.59 13.10 23.54
C LYS A 521 -14.26 11.98 24.34
N SER A 522 -14.33 10.77 23.78
CA SER A 522 -14.90 9.60 24.47
C SER A 522 -14.07 9.18 25.69
N SER A 523 -12.74 9.25 25.58
CA SER A 523 -11.81 8.94 26.67
C SER A 523 -11.98 9.90 27.85
N VAL A 524 -12.00 11.22 27.59
CA VAL A 524 -12.25 12.27 28.59
C VAL A 524 -13.63 12.11 29.24
N LYS A 525 -14.68 11.85 28.44
CA LYS A 525 -16.05 11.61 28.96
C LYS A 525 -16.15 10.35 29.83
N SER A 526 -15.24 9.39 29.68
CA SER A 526 -15.17 8.14 30.46
C SER A 526 -14.40 8.26 31.79
N LEU A 527 -13.93 9.46 32.14
CA LEU A 527 -13.16 9.69 33.38
C LEU A 527 -14.07 9.79 34.61
N ASN A 528 -13.56 9.29 35.73
CA ASN A 528 -14.16 9.57 37.04
C ASN A 528 -13.92 11.06 37.39
N PRO A 529 -14.80 11.70 38.19
CA PRO A 529 -14.61 13.08 38.61
C PRO A 529 -13.24 13.32 39.26
N GLY A 530 -12.50 14.31 38.76
CA GLY A 530 -11.14 14.64 39.22
C GLY A 530 -10.01 13.77 38.65
N ALA A 531 -10.31 12.70 37.92
CA ALA A 531 -9.30 11.97 37.16
C ALA A 531 -8.89 12.75 35.90
N LYS A 532 -7.68 12.47 35.43
CA LYS A 532 -7.08 13.06 34.23
C LYS A 532 -6.39 11.97 33.39
N ILE A 533 -6.08 12.28 32.14
CA ILE A 533 -5.40 11.40 31.19
C ILE A 533 -3.93 11.76 31.10
N THR A 534 -3.07 10.75 31.10
CA THR A 534 -1.68 10.86 30.66
C THR A 534 -1.58 10.39 29.22
N ILE A 535 -0.81 11.11 28.41
CA ILE A 535 -0.62 10.77 26.99
C ILE A 535 0.79 10.23 26.83
N LEU A 536 0.93 9.07 26.19
CA LEU A 536 2.19 8.62 25.61
C LEU A 536 2.08 8.79 24.11
N THR A 537 3.03 9.49 23.49
CA THR A 537 3.10 9.64 22.04
C THR A 537 4.46 9.18 21.52
N SER A 538 4.44 8.27 20.57
CA SER A 538 5.59 7.79 19.78
C SER A 538 5.42 8.12 18.29
N ALA A 539 4.64 9.16 18.02
CA ALA A 539 4.14 9.54 16.71
C ALA A 539 4.53 11.00 16.35
N PRO A 540 4.31 11.43 15.09
CA PRO A 540 4.21 12.86 14.78
C PRO A 540 3.15 13.53 15.65
N LEU A 541 3.46 14.71 16.18
CA LEU A 541 2.66 15.33 17.24
C LEU A 541 1.33 15.95 16.77
N THR A 542 0.89 15.61 15.56
CA THR A 542 -0.29 16.12 14.83
C THR A 542 -1.57 15.99 15.66
N ASN A 543 -1.86 14.79 16.16
CA ASN A 543 -3.04 14.48 16.97
C ASN A 543 -3.07 15.31 18.26
N LEU A 544 -1.93 15.40 18.93
CA LEU A 544 -1.80 16.13 20.19
C LEU A 544 -1.92 17.65 19.97
N ALA A 545 -1.36 18.19 18.89
CA ALA A 545 -1.56 19.59 18.52
C ALA A 545 -3.03 19.89 18.16
N GLU A 546 -3.71 19.01 17.43
CA GLU A 546 -5.14 19.16 17.12
C GLU A 546 -6.00 19.16 18.39
N ILE A 547 -5.72 18.28 19.36
CA ILE A 547 -6.35 18.27 20.69
C ILE A 547 -6.09 19.58 21.44
N ILE A 548 -4.84 20.07 21.48
CA ILE A 548 -4.47 21.31 22.18
C ILE A 548 -5.12 22.55 21.53
N LEU A 549 -5.30 22.55 20.21
CA LEU A 549 -5.91 23.65 19.47
C LEU A 549 -7.44 23.66 19.53
N SER A 550 -8.07 22.49 19.67
CA SER A 550 -9.52 22.32 19.52
C SER A 550 -10.27 22.10 20.84
N GLU A 551 -9.61 21.57 21.87
CA GLU A 551 -10.24 21.08 23.10
C GLU A 551 -9.63 21.70 24.38
N ASN A 552 -10.33 21.55 25.50
CA ASN A 552 -9.80 21.98 26.79
C ASN A 552 -8.75 20.99 27.32
N THR A 553 -7.50 21.46 27.42
CA THR A 553 -6.35 20.68 27.90
C THR A 553 -6.37 20.38 29.40
N SER A 554 -7.33 20.90 30.18
CA SER A 554 -7.42 20.65 31.64
C SER A 554 -7.59 19.17 32.03
N ALA A 555 -8.02 18.33 31.09
CA ALA A 555 -8.12 16.88 31.27
C ALA A 555 -6.76 16.15 31.12
N ILE A 556 -5.72 16.82 30.64
CA ILE A 556 -4.36 16.29 30.52
C ILE A 556 -3.65 16.40 31.88
N GLN A 557 -2.89 15.36 32.23
CA GLN A 557 -2.05 15.28 33.41
C GLN A 557 -0.58 15.47 33.02
N ASP A 558 -0.01 14.48 32.32
CA ASP A 558 1.37 14.49 31.83
C ASP A 558 1.38 14.02 30.37
N ILE A 559 2.41 14.43 29.61
CA ILE A 559 2.67 13.98 28.23
C ILE A 559 4.07 13.38 28.18
N TYR A 560 4.18 12.13 27.70
CA TYR A 560 5.45 11.45 27.44
C TYR A 560 5.67 11.41 25.93
N ILE A 561 6.75 12.02 25.44
CA ILE A 561 7.07 12.10 24.00
C ILE A 561 8.29 11.22 23.73
N VAL A 562 8.12 10.16 22.95
CA VAL A 562 9.21 9.37 22.37
C VAL A 562 9.54 9.97 21.00
N GLY A 563 10.59 10.79 20.95
CA GLY A 563 10.98 11.49 19.74
C GLY A 563 11.90 12.68 20.04
N GLY A 564 12.26 13.42 19.01
CA GLY A 564 13.13 14.60 19.12
C GLY A 564 14.63 14.29 19.24
N HIS A 565 15.44 15.12 18.58
CA HIS A 565 16.89 15.08 18.67
C HIS A 565 17.40 16.40 19.25
N ILE A 566 17.84 16.37 20.51
CA ILE A 566 18.63 17.44 21.11
C ILE A 566 20.09 17.11 20.80
N ARG A 567 20.71 17.89 19.91
CA ARG A 567 22.08 17.64 19.45
C ARG A 567 23.07 17.68 20.62
N GLN A 568 23.76 16.57 20.83
CA GLN A 568 24.94 16.45 21.68
C GLN A 568 26.10 15.96 20.79
N ASP A 569 27.28 16.55 20.95
CA ASP A 569 28.49 16.25 20.19
C ASP A 569 28.27 16.16 18.65
N ASN A 570 28.83 15.13 18.02
CA ASN A 570 28.72 14.83 16.59
C ASN A 570 27.53 13.90 16.27
N GLU A 571 26.56 13.73 17.17
CA GLU A 571 25.39 12.90 16.91
C GLU A 571 24.42 13.53 15.90
N LYS A 572 24.03 12.74 14.91
CA LYS A 572 23.02 13.10 13.91
C LYS A 572 21.64 12.54 14.29
N GLY A 573 20.62 13.19 13.77
CA GLY A 573 19.24 12.71 13.76
C GLY A 573 19.07 11.37 13.03
N ASN A 574 17.86 10.81 13.10
CA ASN A 574 17.48 9.54 12.43
C ASN A 574 16.82 9.76 11.05
N LEU A 575 16.71 11.00 10.57
CA LEU A 575 16.09 11.31 9.29
C LEU A 575 16.90 10.76 8.11
N PHE A 576 16.31 9.84 7.34
CA PHE A 576 17.00 9.13 6.25
C PHE A 576 16.54 9.57 4.85
N ILE A 577 15.39 10.21 4.73
CA ILE A 577 14.76 10.71 3.49
C ILE A 577 15.33 12.03 2.96
N VAL A 578 15.83 12.90 3.86
CA VAL A 578 16.41 14.19 3.54
C VAL A 578 17.84 14.15 4.08
N PRO A 579 18.80 13.56 3.34
CA PRO A 579 20.15 13.32 3.87
C PRO A 579 20.95 14.59 4.18
N SER A 580 20.49 15.76 3.75
CA SER A 580 21.02 17.07 4.09
C SER A 580 20.59 17.58 5.48
N ASN A 581 19.53 17.02 6.06
CA ASN A 581 19.07 17.35 7.40
C ASN A 581 19.65 16.35 8.41
N GLU A 582 20.66 16.80 9.15
CA GLU A 582 21.34 15.98 10.17
C GLU A 582 20.82 16.26 11.59
N TYR A 583 19.81 17.11 11.74
CA TYR A 583 19.41 17.72 13.01
C TYR A 583 18.06 17.26 13.52
N ALA A 584 17.13 16.90 12.64
CA ALA A 584 15.79 16.50 13.00
C ALA A 584 15.71 15.03 13.43
N GLU A 585 14.78 14.76 14.33
CA GLU A 585 14.27 13.41 14.56
C GLU A 585 13.01 13.22 13.68
N PHE A 586 12.80 12.00 13.19
CA PHE A 586 11.77 11.62 12.21
C PHE A 586 10.38 12.11 12.59
N ASN A 587 9.88 11.82 13.80
CA ASN A 587 8.53 12.21 14.21
C ASN A 587 8.36 13.73 14.33
N ILE A 588 9.41 14.44 14.77
CA ILE A 588 9.43 15.91 14.82
C ILE A 588 9.55 16.52 13.41
N PHE A 589 10.21 15.83 12.46
CA PHE A 589 10.29 16.27 11.07
C PHE A 589 8.97 16.09 10.31
N LEU A 590 8.20 15.06 10.63
CA LEU A 590 6.91 14.77 9.99
C LEU A 590 5.83 15.82 10.28
N ASP A 591 5.82 16.39 11.50
CA ASP A 591 5.04 17.61 11.78
C ASP A 591 5.78 18.59 12.74
N PRO A 592 6.63 19.46 12.18
CA PRO A 592 7.38 20.45 12.94
C PRO A 592 6.49 21.54 13.55
N LEU A 593 5.32 21.81 12.95
CA LEU A 593 4.40 22.84 13.42
C LEU A 593 3.53 22.34 14.57
N ALA A 594 3.07 21.10 14.50
CA ALA A 594 2.47 20.41 15.63
C ALA A 594 3.45 20.27 16.78
N ALA A 595 4.69 19.83 16.52
CA ALA A 595 5.72 19.74 17.54
C ALA A 595 5.94 21.10 18.25
N LYS A 596 6.09 22.19 17.49
CA LYS A 596 6.17 23.54 18.06
C LYS A 596 4.96 23.88 18.93
N THR A 597 3.75 23.53 18.47
CA THR A 597 2.49 23.79 19.20
C THR A 597 2.44 23.03 20.53
N VAL A 598 2.92 21.78 20.57
CA VAL A 598 3.02 20.98 21.80
C VAL A 598 4.05 21.54 22.77
N PHE A 599 5.29 21.84 22.32
CA PHE A 599 6.32 22.37 23.21
C PHE A 599 5.99 23.78 23.74
N ASP A 600 5.26 24.60 22.99
CA ASP A 600 4.78 25.92 23.45
C ASP A 600 3.56 25.86 24.40
N SER A 601 2.92 24.69 24.54
CA SER A 601 1.60 24.55 25.21
C SER A 601 1.59 24.79 26.73
N LYS A 602 2.77 24.79 27.38
CA LYS A 602 2.96 24.83 28.85
C LYS A 602 2.37 23.64 29.61
N LEU A 603 2.00 22.56 28.92
CA LEU A 603 1.66 21.29 29.56
C LEU A 603 2.93 20.61 30.11
N ASP A 604 2.76 19.67 31.04
CA ASP A 604 3.90 18.93 31.60
C ASP A 604 4.35 17.86 30.60
N VAL A 605 5.57 18.02 30.07
CA VAL A 605 6.11 17.25 28.94
C VAL A 605 7.42 16.58 29.34
N THR A 606 7.39 15.25 29.44
CA THR A 606 8.58 14.40 29.57
C THR A 606 9.04 13.96 28.18
N LEU A 607 10.20 14.45 27.73
CA LEU A 607 10.81 14.06 26.46
C LEU A 607 11.77 12.88 26.65
N ILE A 608 11.64 11.87 25.78
CA ILE A 608 12.52 10.70 25.69
C ILE A 608 13.25 10.80 24.34
N PRO A 609 14.36 11.58 24.27
CA PRO A 609 14.99 11.95 23.02
C PRO A 609 15.80 10.80 22.39
N LEU A 610 16.04 10.91 21.09
CA LEU A 610 16.72 9.92 20.26
C LEU A 610 18.06 9.40 20.83
N HIS A 611 18.84 10.24 21.51
CA HIS A 611 20.12 9.83 22.12
C HIS A 611 19.94 8.87 23.31
N ILE A 612 18.82 8.93 24.03
CA ILE A 612 18.47 7.99 25.10
C ILE A 612 17.93 6.69 24.50
N GLN A 613 17.07 6.79 23.49
CA GLN A 613 16.53 5.62 22.76
C GLN A 613 17.66 4.73 22.21
N LYS A 614 18.67 5.35 21.58
CA LYS A 614 19.90 4.69 21.07
C LYS A 614 20.73 3.96 22.14
N GLN A 615 20.59 4.27 23.44
CA GLN A 615 21.39 3.65 24.51
C GLN A 615 20.77 2.35 25.06
N VAL A 616 19.47 2.12 24.87
CA VAL A 616 18.76 0.95 25.41
C VAL A 616 18.79 -0.26 24.44
N SER A 617 19.53 -0.13 23.33
CA SER A 617 19.73 -1.14 22.29
C SER A 617 20.28 -2.48 22.83
N SER A 618 19.44 -3.51 22.87
CA SER A 618 19.82 -4.86 23.36
C SER A 618 19.21 -5.99 22.50
N PHE A 619 18.98 -5.70 21.22
CA PHE A 619 18.13 -6.49 20.32
C PHE A 619 18.43 -8.02 20.29
N PRO A 620 19.69 -8.50 20.16
CA PRO A 620 19.96 -9.93 20.15
C PRO A 620 19.66 -10.64 21.48
N LYS A 621 19.75 -9.94 22.62
CA LYS A 621 19.39 -10.50 23.93
C LYS A 621 17.87 -10.64 24.06
N ILE A 622 17.11 -9.63 23.60
CA ILE A 622 15.64 -9.67 23.55
C ILE A 622 15.17 -10.88 22.73
N LEU A 623 15.69 -11.05 21.50
CA LEU A 623 15.36 -12.19 20.65
C LEU A 623 15.67 -13.54 21.31
N ASN A 624 16.77 -13.67 22.04
CA ASN A 624 17.12 -14.92 22.72
C ASN A 624 16.24 -15.18 23.95
N ASN A 625 15.88 -14.16 24.72
CA ASN A 625 14.95 -14.30 25.85
C ASN A 625 13.56 -14.73 25.36
N LEU A 626 13.05 -14.14 24.26
CA LEU A 626 11.78 -14.53 23.65
C LEU A 626 11.76 -15.99 23.14
N LYS A 627 12.92 -16.60 22.83
CA LYS A 627 13.01 -18.03 22.45
C LYS A 627 12.86 -18.97 23.65
N LEU A 628 13.17 -18.49 24.85
CA LEU A 628 13.24 -19.27 26.09
C LEU A 628 11.96 -19.17 26.94
N ALA A 629 11.09 -18.20 26.65
CA ALA A 629 9.83 -18.02 27.36
C ALA A 629 8.76 -19.07 27.02
N ASN A 630 7.81 -19.29 27.93
CA ASN A 630 6.56 -19.98 27.62
C ASN A 630 5.83 -19.21 26.52
N ARG A 631 5.49 -19.91 25.44
CA ARG A 631 5.07 -19.32 24.16
C ARG A 631 3.60 -18.91 24.16
N THR A 632 3.30 -17.73 24.70
CA THR A 632 2.00 -17.08 24.47
C THR A 632 1.90 -16.57 23.02
N PRO A 633 0.69 -16.42 22.44
CA PRO A 633 0.51 -16.00 21.06
C PRO A 633 1.19 -14.66 20.74
N GLU A 634 1.05 -13.67 21.62
CA GLU A 634 1.64 -12.34 21.47
C GLU A 634 3.17 -12.36 21.56
N ALA A 635 3.75 -13.22 22.41
CA ALA A 635 5.21 -13.38 22.49
C ALA A 635 5.78 -14.06 21.23
N LEU A 636 5.04 -15.02 20.65
CA LEU A 636 5.37 -15.62 19.36
C LEU A 636 5.26 -14.62 18.21
N PHE A 637 4.24 -13.78 18.22
CA PHE A 637 4.04 -12.73 17.22
C PHE A 637 5.20 -11.72 17.23
N VAL A 638 5.54 -11.16 18.41
CA VAL A 638 6.70 -10.24 18.56
C VAL A 638 7.99 -10.93 18.12
N GLN A 639 8.22 -12.20 18.52
CA GLN A 639 9.39 -12.95 18.06
C GLN A 639 9.43 -13.09 16.52
N ARG A 640 8.31 -13.41 15.86
CA ARG A 640 8.24 -13.52 14.39
C ARG A 640 8.52 -12.17 13.72
N LEU A 641 7.94 -11.08 14.23
CA LEU A 641 8.12 -9.72 13.72
C LEU A 641 9.58 -9.27 13.80
N LEU A 642 10.19 -9.38 14.97
CA LEU A 642 11.57 -9.00 15.19
C LEU A 642 12.54 -9.88 14.38
N LEU A 643 12.28 -11.19 14.24
CA LEU A 643 13.07 -12.08 13.37
C LEU A 643 12.89 -11.78 11.88
N ARG A 644 11.70 -11.35 11.44
CA ARG A 644 11.41 -10.95 10.06
C ARG A 644 12.19 -9.70 9.71
N LEU A 645 12.10 -8.65 10.53
CA LEU A 645 12.84 -7.40 10.34
C LEU A 645 14.36 -7.63 10.32
N TRP A 646 14.88 -8.45 11.25
CA TRP A 646 16.29 -8.83 11.26
C TRP A 646 16.74 -9.51 9.95
N ARG A 647 15.93 -10.43 9.39
CA ARG A 647 16.22 -11.10 8.11
C ARG A 647 16.18 -10.13 6.93
N LEU A 648 15.20 -9.22 6.89
CA LEU A 648 15.08 -8.22 5.82
C LEU A 648 16.33 -7.32 5.78
N GLN A 649 16.85 -6.92 6.94
CA GLN A 649 18.10 -6.15 7.05
C GLN A 649 19.34 -6.92 6.58
N GLN A 650 19.48 -8.21 6.89
CA GLN A 650 20.63 -9.00 6.43
C GLN A 650 20.62 -9.19 4.90
N ASN A 651 19.43 -9.33 4.31
CA ASN A 651 19.28 -9.79 2.94
C ASN A 651 19.10 -8.65 1.91
N ASN A 652 18.85 -7.41 2.33
CA ASN A 652 18.52 -6.33 1.40
C ASN A 652 18.99 -4.95 1.86
N ASN A 653 19.85 -4.34 1.03
CA ASN A 653 20.46 -3.03 1.26
C ASN A 653 19.45 -1.88 1.43
N ARG A 654 18.21 -2.01 0.96
CA ARG A 654 17.22 -0.92 1.14
C ARG A 654 16.75 -0.77 2.58
N TYR A 655 16.76 -1.83 3.41
CA TYR A 655 16.47 -1.72 4.85
C TYR A 655 17.68 -1.22 5.68
N LEU A 656 18.80 -0.85 5.05
CA LEU A 656 19.94 -0.21 5.74
C LEU A 656 19.62 1.20 6.25
N HIS A 657 18.50 1.83 5.87
CA HIS A 657 18.10 3.11 6.47
C HIS A 657 17.72 2.97 7.95
N VAL A 658 17.34 1.76 8.40
CA VAL A 658 17.23 1.43 9.83
C VAL A 658 18.61 1.47 10.53
N VAL A 659 19.72 1.48 9.77
CA VAL A 659 21.09 1.41 10.28
C VAL A 659 22.03 2.39 9.56
N LYS A 660 22.02 3.66 9.96
CA LYS A 660 23.18 4.55 9.75
C LYS A 660 23.97 4.73 11.04
N SER A 661 25.20 4.24 11.04
CA SER A 661 26.28 4.77 11.87
C SER A 661 27.49 4.99 10.99
N SER A 662 27.96 6.23 10.94
CA SER A 662 29.16 6.61 10.19
C SER A 662 30.38 5.87 10.73
N THR A 663 31.07 5.08 9.91
CA THR A 663 32.53 4.90 10.01
C THR A 663 33.11 4.20 8.77
N HIS A 664 34.15 4.82 8.22
CA HIS A 664 35.08 4.24 7.25
C HIS A 664 36.03 3.29 8.01
N PHE A 665 36.13 1.98 7.69
CA PHE A 665 37.41 1.27 7.43
C PHE A 665 37.30 -0.26 7.22
N LEU A 666 38.19 -0.73 6.34
CA LEU A 666 38.80 -2.06 6.14
C LEU A 666 37.99 -3.38 6.26
N LYS A 667 38.05 -4.15 5.16
CA LYS A 667 38.10 -5.62 5.18
C LYS A 667 39.33 -6.08 5.98
N PHE A 668 39.19 -7.03 6.92
CA PHE A 668 40.14 -8.14 7.10
C PHE A 668 39.62 -9.20 8.10
N THR A 669 39.85 -10.47 7.74
CA THR A 669 39.85 -11.71 8.56
C THR A 669 38.63 -12.16 9.38
N THR A 670 38.40 -13.46 9.25
CA THR A 670 37.45 -14.33 9.96
C THR A 670 37.67 -14.39 11.47
N GLU A 671 36.55 -14.53 12.20
CA GLU A 671 36.32 -14.84 13.64
C GLU A 671 35.62 -13.76 14.46
N ILE A 672 35.61 -12.49 14.04
CA ILE A 672 34.78 -11.43 14.68
C ILE A 672 33.48 -11.20 13.90
N VAL A 673 32.57 -12.19 13.93
CA VAL A 673 31.26 -12.12 13.25
C VAL A 673 30.09 -11.85 14.22
N MET A 674 30.28 -12.07 15.53
CA MET A 674 29.22 -11.83 16.54
C MET A 674 29.10 -10.39 17.06
N SER A 675 30.03 -9.48 16.73
CA SER A 675 30.03 -8.09 17.26
C SER A 675 29.67 -6.99 16.25
N LYS A 676 29.41 -7.31 14.98
CA LYS A 676 28.81 -6.35 14.02
C LYS A 676 27.29 -6.42 14.08
N ILE A 677 26.76 -6.08 15.25
CA ILE A 677 25.32 -5.96 15.49
C ILE A 677 24.86 -4.65 14.85
N LEU A 678 24.13 -4.79 13.74
CA LEU A 678 23.48 -3.70 13.03
C LEU A 678 22.34 -3.13 13.90
N LYS A 679 22.28 -1.79 14.00
CA LYS A 679 21.43 -1.04 14.94
C LYS A 679 19.94 -1.21 14.62
N MET A 680 19.23 -2.11 15.31
CA MET A 680 17.76 -2.18 15.28
C MET A 680 17.12 -1.23 16.30
N ASP A 681 17.84 -0.14 16.62
CA ASP A 681 17.68 0.58 17.88
C ASP A 681 16.54 1.59 17.83
N THR A 682 16.18 2.07 16.63
CA THR A 682 15.12 3.07 16.42
C THR A 682 13.77 2.58 16.96
N PHE A 683 13.38 1.33 16.66
CA PHE A 683 12.09 0.74 17.03
C PHE A 683 12.08 0.06 18.43
N LEU A 684 13.05 0.38 19.30
CA LEU A 684 13.04 -0.02 20.71
C LEU A 684 12.82 1.17 21.64
N GLY A 685 12.83 2.41 21.12
CA GLY A 685 12.62 3.63 21.91
C GLY A 685 11.18 3.78 22.40
N GLU A 686 10.22 3.26 21.65
CA GLU A 686 8.79 3.27 21.93
C GLU A 686 8.47 2.36 23.13
N ILE A 687 9.13 1.20 23.20
CA ILE A 687 9.07 0.29 24.37
C ILE A 687 9.64 1.00 25.61
N LEU A 688 10.76 1.72 25.47
CA LEU A 688 11.31 2.51 26.58
C LEU A 688 10.32 3.57 27.07
N GLY A 689 9.58 4.22 26.16
CA GLY A 689 8.47 5.12 26.51
C GLY A 689 7.39 4.45 27.35
N ALA A 690 6.93 3.27 26.94
CA ALA A 690 5.95 2.49 27.69
C ALA A 690 6.47 2.00 29.06
N VAL A 691 7.78 1.68 29.16
CA VAL A 691 8.43 1.28 30.42
C VAL A 691 8.53 2.45 31.41
N ILE A 692 8.99 3.62 30.95
CA ILE A 692 9.10 4.85 31.77
C ILE A 692 7.71 5.30 32.23
N LEU A 693 6.71 5.28 31.34
CA LEU A 693 5.30 5.58 31.69
C LEU A 693 4.76 4.66 32.80
N ALA A 694 5.17 3.40 32.81
CA ALA A 694 4.72 2.39 33.76
C ALA A 694 5.35 2.54 35.15
N GLY A 695 6.59 3.03 35.26
CA GLY A 695 7.27 3.29 36.54
C GLY A 695 7.44 2.06 37.45
N THR A 696 7.42 0.84 36.88
CA THR A 696 7.32 -0.44 37.63
C THR A 696 8.65 -1.08 38.00
N HIS A 697 9.77 -0.61 37.47
CA HIS A 697 11.07 -1.25 37.66
C HIS A 697 11.91 -0.54 38.73
N PRO A 698 12.01 -1.06 39.97
CA PRO A 698 12.80 -0.44 41.04
C PRO A 698 14.32 -0.44 40.80
N GLU A 699 14.78 -1.03 39.69
CA GLU A 699 16.17 -1.00 39.23
C GLU A 699 16.44 0.11 38.20
N LEU A 700 15.40 0.80 37.68
CA LEU A 700 15.57 1.97 36.83
C LEU A 700 15.86 3.20 37.69
N ASN A 701 17.13 3.60 37.73
CA ASN A 701 17.54 4.87 38.32
C ASN A 701 17.33 5.99 37.28
N GLU A 702 16.08 6.46 37.16
CA GLU A 702 15.68 7.48 36.19
C GLU A 702 16.19 8.87 36.60
N GLU A 703 16.92 9.54 35.70
CA GLU A 703 17.42 10.91 35.90
C GLU A 703 16.81 11.85 34.85
N PHE A 704 15.93 12.75 35.28
CA PHE A 704 15.28 13.74 34.44
C PHE A 704 15.89 15.14 34.64
N ASN A 705 16.12 15.85 33.53
CA ASN A 705 16.73 17.17 33.53
C ASN A 705 15.83 18.18 32.81
N TYR A 706 15.36 19.21 33.53
CA TYR A 706 14.54 20.28 32.96
C TYR A 706 15.35 21.11 31.95
N LYS A 707 14.80 21.26 30.74
CA LYS A 707 15.36 22.09 29.65
C LYS A 707 14.23 22.83 28.96
N LEU A 708 14.44 24.11 28.66
CA LEU A 708 13.55 24.88 27.79
C LEU A 708 13.93 24.58 26.34
N LEU A 709 12.97 24.09 25.54
CA LEU A 709 13.20 23.64 24.17
C LEU A 709 12.42 24.49 23.16
N LYS A 710 13.00 24.67 21.98
CA LYS A 710 12.41 25.38 20.84
C LYS A 710 12.54 24.53 19.57
N VAL A 711 11.49 24.50 18.76
CA VAL A 711 11.45 23.78 17.48
C VAL A 711 11.67 24.74 16.30
N ILE A 712 12.53 24.37 15.34
CA ILE A 712 12.55 25.01 14.02
C ILE A 712 11.40 24.44 13.17
N ALA A 713 10.30 25.18 13.07
CA ALA A 713 9.09 24.74 12.38
C ALA A 713 8.89 25.30 10.96
N LYS A 714 9.74 26.23 10.53
CA LYS A 714 9.70 26.90 9.21
C LYS A 714 11.12 27.32 8.83
N GLY A 715 11.46 27.27 7.54
CA GLY A 715 12.80 27.62 7.04
C GLY A 715 13.28 26.63 5.99
N ASP A 716 14.58 26.33 6.02
CA ASP A 716 15.22 25.35 5.15
C ASP A 716 14.89 23.91 5.59
N ILE A 717 14.61 23.03 4.63
CA ILE A 717 14.32 21.60 4.89
C ILE A 717 15.52 20.86 5.53
N SER A 718 16.74 21.40 5.41
CA SER A 718 17.94 20.92 6.09
C SER A 718 17.99 21.21 7.60
N GLU A 719 17.16 22.13 8.11
CA GLU A 719 17.16 22.56 9.53
C GLU A 719 15.79 22.40 10.22
N ILE A 720 14.70 22.33 9.45
CA ILE A 720 13.35 22.07 9.96
C ILE A 720 13.32 20.77 10.80
N GLY A 721 12.57 20.79 11.91
CA GLY A 721 12.43 19.67 12.85
C GLY A 721 13.53 19.61 13.91
N GLN A 722 14.53 20.48 13.88
CA GLN A 722 15.55 20.57 14.93
C GLN A 722 14.97 21.05 16.27
N LEU A 723 15.37 20.39 17.36
CA LEU A 723 15.18 20.86 18.73
C LEU A 723 16.43 21.62 19.22
N ILE A 724 16.22 22.82 19.74
CA ILE A 724 17.27 23.71 20.28
C ILE A 724 16.96 24.02 21.74
N ILE A 725 17.99 24.04 22.60
CA ILE A 725 17.87 24.52 23.98
C ILE A 725 17.80 26.05 23.95
N ASP A 726 16.76 26.65 24.49
CA ASP A 726 16.64 28.11 24.57
C ASP A 726 17.43 28.65 25.78
N GLU A 727 18.71 28.97 25.54
CA GLU A 727 19.62 29.52 26.55
C GLU A 727 19.28 30.97 26.95
N ASN A 728 18.40 31.67 26.21
CA ASN A 728 18.15 33.10 26.37
C ASN A 728 16.95 33.45 27.26
N GLN A 729 16.22 32.45 27.81
CA GLN A 729 15.20 32.68 28.83
C GLN A 729 15.53 31.94 30.13
N GLY A 730 16.04 32.68 31.11
CA GLY A 730 16.28 32.16 32.45
C GLY A 730 14.98 31.81 33.18
N LYS A 731 15.02 30.69 33.91
CA LYS A 731 14.13 30.27 35.01
C LYS A 731 12.70 30.83 35.02
N LYS A 732 11.74 29.93 34.82
CA LYS A 732 10.47 29.98 35.57
C LYS A 732 10.53 28.95 36.68
#